data_AF-A0A164U1F4-F1
#
_entry.id   AF-A0A164U1F4-F1
#
_cell.length_a   1.000
_cell.length_b   1.000
_cell.length_c   1.000
_cell.angle_alpha   90.00
_cell.angle_beta   90.00
_cell.angle_gamma   90.00
#
_symmetry.space_group_name_H-M   'P 1'
#
loop_
_entity.id
_entity.type
_entity.pdbx_description
1 polymer ?
#
loop_
_entity_poly.entity_id
_entity_poly.type
_entity_poly.pdbx_seq_one_letter_code
_entity_poly.pdbx_strand_id
1 'polypeptide(L)'
;MLSQKREPRYSHSRPVVCEAASDELRVLLNSEDWTSRLGELAKTVVESQVASYQKSVQENGQRFEEIDALFDAQKWKNATLGEDPIADVKRIEGITDPKVRKAVWDWEKIPYTTFCAGRYGTKPAKGAMKRDVDEWVLRNERWLRLPGHPTWQAGLLKISDFTTIFPDAKITPSAITITRPKKMEGFTILDLKRDSRVRLQSSVANFTTTFDRLTEGVLRGLNWDNVFVAGGMVLGTLLSPPTTGNPSNLDTHFLNSDIDVYIHGLGPAAATAKIKEIFETFKSNLTPHAPTLCVRNSKTITFFSRYPTKRIQIVLKLVKTPKEVLLNFDLDVCAAGYDGKEVYLLPRAARALETGYNLFTMDLIQGHYLGERRASQEDRVFKYANKGYGIRFLPSYVNARDSGKSDEPKNRSERKELYEMDLEAVSQRARGWVSRLIKKYIKWGHKKLPPKGTKFLPQSEIERLSYKNVPIFTHAMLESHAHLSSEPVGMRSCLSGFMLLMRHVALWEESVKGNIELQEDLWASQIYSEMTMGGYSYDDTPRYPWDAQFTIAGFKTHIDTYNRINAAKIRGTSELSGEEFEEDLKGKDKRMTYADSIDEILDKAHHPVIPLFLPESVVGYANQVVRDALRDAGITTPRKPLRELVTKAAKIEARRGDQSEYTTIAAWTIDDITMWQQIDRKIDETFEIFWAFHRALRFPDMTDSESVGAVKAHVSRKAIRSDRSDGEAEELESFVEWSNKVPLVVWSYYGVMGRGWTHETDSDMETDEDDEDSFNRDYSDDEDGYGGYGSESSGWTMRW
;
A
#
# COMPACT_ATOMS: atom_id res chain seq x y z
N MET A 1 -20.55 -52.74 8.86
CA MET A 1 -19.54 -51.88 9.52
C MET A 1 -18.49 -51.47 8.50
N LEU A 2 -18.82 -50.51 7.64
CA LEU A 2 -17.93 -49.97 6.61
C LEU A 2 -17.47 -48.58 7.07
N SER A 3 -16.15 -48.41 7.17
CA SER A 3 -15.51 -47.16 7.57
C SER A 3 -15.88 -46.04 6.61
N GLN A 4 -16.58 -45.02 7.12
CA GLN A 4 -16.70 -43.74 6.46
C GLN A 4 -15.29 -43.14 6.34
N LYS A 5 -14.69 -43.25 5.16
CA LYS A 5 -13.57 -42.40 4.76
C LYS A 5 -14.07 -40.96 4.86
N ARG A 6 -13.58 -40.23 5.87
CA ARG A 6 -13.72 -38.77 5.93
C ARG A 6 -13.19 -38.22 4.61
N GLU A 7 -14.05 -37.48 3.89
CA GLU A 7 -13.60 -36.67 2.76
C GLU A 7 -12.50 -35.71 3.23
N PRO A 8 -11.42 -35.51 2.46
CA PRO A 8 -10.36 -34.59 2.82
C PRO A 8 -10.94 -33.17 2.88
N ARG A 9 -10.90 -32.56 4.07
CA ARG A 9 -11.18 -31.14 4.23
C ARG A 9 -9.99 -30.37 3.67
N TYR A 10 -10.18 -29.77 2.49
CA TYR A 10 -9.27 -28.79 1.91
C TYR A 10 -9.04 -27.64 2.90
N SER A 11 -7.82 -27.43 3.40
CA SER A 11 -7.48 -26.09 3.91
C SER A 11 -7.21 -25.22 2.68
N HIS A 12 -8.11 -24.28 2.41
CA HIS A 12 -8.04 -23.35 1.29
C HIS A 12 -7.06 -22.19 1.56
N SER A 13 -6.23 -22.29 2.61
CA SER A 13 -5.48 -21.20 3.22
C SER A 13 -4.23 -20.75 2.46
N ARG A 14 -4.13 -19.45 2.22
CA ARG A 14 -2.98 -18.84 1.57
C ARG A 14 -1.71 -19.00 2.43
N PRO A 15 -0.54 -18.79 1.83
CA PRO A 15 0.65 -18.44 2.58
C PRO A 15 0.43 -17.25 3.54
N VAL A 16 0.73 -17.42 4.85
CA VAL A 16 0.55 -16.52 6.02
C VAL A 16 1.88 -16.04 6.65
N VAL A 17 2.30 -14.78 6.52
CA VAL A 17 3.51 -14.34 7.27
C VAL A 17 3.17 -14.04 8.73
N CYS A 18 1.88 -13.85 9.05
CA CYS A 18 1.41 -13.37 10.35
C CYS A 18 0.00 -13.90 10.64
N GLU A 19 -0.15 -14.75 11.66
CA GLU A 19 -1.42 -15.15 12.28
C GLU A 19 -1.95 -14.03 13.20
N ALA A 20 -3.18 -14.19 13.72
CA ALA A 20 -3.68 -13.33 14.78
C ALA A 20 -2.64 -13.18 15.91
N ALA A 21 -2.52 -11.99 16.50
CA ALA A 21 -1.50 -11.72 17.51
C ALA A 21 -1.50 -12.80 18.60
N SER A 22 -0.31 -13.31 18.96
CA SER A 22 -0.19 -14.31 20.00
C SER A 22 -0.87 -13.84 21.29
N ASP A 23 -1.39 -14.75 22.10
CA ASP A 23 -2.03 -14.38 23.37
C ASP A 23 -1.05 -13.61 24.26
N GLU A 24 0.23 -13.94 24.20
CA GLU A 24 1.31 -13.19 24.83
C GLU A 24 1.40 -11.74 24.33
N LEU A 25 1.39 -11.53 23.00
CA LEU A 25 1.41 -10.19 22.41
C LEU A 25 0.14 -9.40 22.77
N ARG A 26 -1.03 -10.04 22.80
CA ARG A 26 -2.28 -9.40 23.23
C ARG A 26 -2.23 -8.97 24.69
N VAL A 27 -1.68 -9.81 25.58
CA VAL A 27 -1.49 -9.47 27.00
C VAL A 27 -0.55 -8.27 27.15
N LEU A 28 0.56 -8.23 26.41
CA LEU A 28 1.49 -7.10 26.44
C LEU A 28 0.86 -5.81 25.89
N LEU A 29 0.12 -5.90 24.78
CA LEU A 29 -0.60 -4.75 24.20
C LEU A 29 -1.72 -4.23 25.11
N ASN A 30 -2.28 -5.06 25.99
CA ASN A 30 -3.29 -4.66 26.96
C ASN A 30 -2.74 -4.35 28.36
N SER A 31 -1.43 -4.45 28.57
CA SER A 31 -0.81 -4.15 29.86
C SER A 31 -0.92 -2.66 30.24
N GLU A 32 -1.11 -2.40 31.54
CA GLU A 32 -1.14 -1.06 32.14
C GLU A 32 0.26 -0.58 32.56
N ASP A 33 1.23 -1.49 32.79
CA ASP A 33 2.61 -1.21 33.21
C ASP A 33 3.55 -1.24 32.01
N TRP A 34 3.42 -0.25 31.13
CA TRP A 34 4.09 -0.26 29.83
C TRP A 34 5.48 0.37 29.85
N THR A 35 5.76 1.32 30.75
CA THR A 35 7.06 2.01 30.84
C THR A 35 8.19 1.02 31.10
N SER A 36 7.89 -0.05 31.84
CA SER A 36 8.81 -1.15 32.14
C SER A 36 8.82 -2.27 31.08
N ARG A 37 7.88 -2.27 30.12
CA ARG A 37 7.64 -3.39 29.18
C ARG A 37 7.76 -3.05 27.71
N LEU A 38 8.13 -1.82 27.34
CA LEU A 38 8.33 -1.44 25.94
C LEU A 38 9.38 -2.32 25.24
N GLY A 39 10.48 -2.64 25.93
CA GLY A 39 11.51 -3.51 25.37
C GLY A 39 11.07 -4.96 25.22
N GLU A 40 10.25 -5.47 26.14
CA GLU A 40 9.63 -6.78 26.04
C GLU A 40 8.65 -6.84 24.86
N LEU A 41 7.73 -5.87 24.76
CA LEU A 41 6.78 -5.74 23.65
C LEU A 41 7.49 -5.76 22.29
N ALA A 42 8.55 -4.95 22.12
CA ALA A 42 9.31 -4.89 20.89
C ALA A 42 9.91 -6.25 20.49
N LYS A 43 10.48 -7.00 21.44
CA LYS A 43 11.08 -8.32 21.21
C LYS A 43 10.03 -9.37 20.88
N THR A 44 8.96 -9.46 21.68
CA THR A 44 7.87 -10.42 21.48
C THR A 44 7.21 -10.25 20.11
N VAL A 45 7.08 -9.01 19.62
CA VAL A 45 6.56 -8.75 18.27
C VAL A 45 7.48 -9.35 17.21
N VAL A 46 8.78 -9.03 17.25
CA VAL A 46 9.74 -9.55 16.24
C VAL A 46 9.75 -11.08 16.25
N GLU A 47 9.82 -11.70 17.42
CA GLU A 47 9.84 -13.16 17.59
C GLU A 47 8.54 -13.81 17.09
N SER A 48 7.38 -13.25 17.46
CA SER A 48 6.08 -13.75 17.03
C SER A 48 5.89 -13.67 15.51
N GLN A 49 6.29 -12.55 14.89
CA GLN A 49 6.14 -12.38 13.43
C GLN A 49 7.12 -13.29 12.67
N VAL A 50 8.35 -13.47 13.15
CA VAL A 50 9.32 -14.40 12.54
C VAL A 50 8.85 -15.85 12.67
N ALA A 51 8.33 -16.25 13.83
CA ALA A 51 7.79 -17.60 14.04
C ALA A 51 6.60 -17.87 13.12
N SER A 52 5.68 -16.91 12.99
CA SER A 52 4.53 -17.02 12.09
C SER A 52 4.95 -17.13 10.62
N TYR A 53 5.96 -16.35 10.21
CA TYR A 53 6.55 -16.46 8.87
C TYR A 53 7.08 -17.86 8.58
N GLN A 54 7.87 -18.42 9.50
CA GLN A 54 8.46 -19.75 9.34
C GLN A 54 7.40 -20.83 9.25
N LYS A 55 6.38 -20.78 10.12
CA LYS A 55 5.24 -21.70 10.09
C LYS A 55 4.58 -21.71 8.72
N SER A 56 4.29 -20.54 8.15
CA SER A 56 3.67 -20.53 6.83
C SER A 56 4.58 -21.00 5.73
N VAL A 57 5.87 -20.62 5.70
CA VAL A 57 6.77 -21.10 4.66
C VAL A 57 6.71 -22.63 4.57
N GLN A 58 6.65 -23.31 5.72
CA GLN A 58 6.45 -24.75 5.80
C GLN A 58 5.08 -25.20 5.29
N GLU A 59 3.99 -24.62 5.78
CA GLU A 59 2.61 -24.96 5.37
C GLU A 59 2.40 -24.77 3.86
N ASN A 60 3.03 -23.77 3.25
CA ASN A 60 2.93 -23.50 1.83
C ASN A 60 3.66 -24.52 0.98
N GLY A 61 4.83 -24.97 1.46
CA GLY A 61 5.57 -26.05 0.82
C GLY A 61 4.74 -27.33 0.83
N GLN A 62 4.16 -27.67 1.98
CA GLN A 62 3.27 -28.83 2.11
C GLN A 62 2.05 -28.70 1.20
N ARG A 63 1.38 -27.54 1.18
CA ARG A 63 0.24 -27.30 0.29
C ARG A 63 0.61 -27.44 -1.19
N PHE A 64 1.79 -26.95 -1.60
CA PHE A 64 2.26 -27.12 -2.97
C PHE A 64 2.41 -28.60 -3.33
N GLU A 65 3.08 -29.38 -2.46
CA GLU A 65 3.28 -30.82 -2.64
C GLU A 65 1.94 -31.58 -2.69
N GLU A 66 0.96 -31.21 -1.85
CA GLU A 66 -0.38 -31.80 -1.86
C GLU A 66 -1.11 -31.57 -3.19
N ILE A 67 -1.10 -30.33 -3.69
CA ILE A 67 -1.71 -29.98 -4.98
C ILE A 67 -1.01 -30.73 -6.12
N ASP A 68 0.32 -30.81 -6.08
CA ASP A 68 1.11 -31.47 -7.10
C ASP A 68 0.88 -33.00 -7.11
N ALA A 69 0.83 -33.62 -5.94
CA ALA A 69 0.56 -35.05 -5.78
C ALA A 69 -0.82 -35.46 -6.30
N LEU A 70 -1.85 -34.62 -6.10
CA LEU A 70 -3.19 -34.85 -6.65
C LEU A 70 -3.21 -34.86 -8.18
N PHE A 71 -2.41 -33.98 -8.80
CA PHE A 71 -2.26 -33.93 -10.26
C PHE A 71 -1.55 -35.18 -10.79
N ASP A 72 -0.49 -35.60 -10.10
CA ASP A 72 0.27 -36.82 -10.39
C ASP A 72 -0.58 -38.09 -10.32
N ALA A 73 -1.42 -38.21 -9.29
CA ALA A 73 -2.30 -39.37 -9.06
C ALA A 73 -3.28 -39.61 -10.23
N GLN A 74 -3.56 -38.60 -11.06
CA GLN A 74 -4.41 -38.74 -12.24
C GLN A 74 -3.66 -39.20 -13.51
N LYS A 75 -2.35 -39.49 -13.43
CA LYS A 75 -1.44 -39.80 -14.55
C LYS A 75 -1.11 -38.60 -15.46
N TRP A 76 -1.12 -37.39 -14.91
CA TRP A 76 -0.81 -36.14 -15.64
C TRP A 76 0.63 -35.65 -15.43
N LYS A 77 1.47 -36.46 -14.77
CA LYS A 77 2.85 -36.16 -14.35
C LYS A 77 3.76 -35.58 -15.45
N ASN A 78 3.49 -35.89 -16.72
CA ASN A 78 4.25 -35.44 -17.88
C ASN A 78 3.44 -34.54 -18.84
N ALA A 79 2.23 -34.13 -18.46
CA ALA A 79 1.41 -33.25 -19.27
C ALA A 79 1.87 -31.80 -19.06
N THR A 80 2.62 -31.26 -20.01
CA THR A 80 2.92 -29.83 -20.07
C THR A 80 1.67 -29.09 -20.52
N LEU A 81 0.92 -28.52 -19.56
CA LEU A 81 -0.24 -27.69 -19.86
C LEU A 81 0.18 -26.23 -20.09
N GLY A 82 -0.55 -25.55 -20.95
CA GLY A 82 -0.45 -24.12 -21.22
C GLY A 82 0.31 -23.77 -22.50
N GLU A 83 1.15 -24.68 -23.01
CA GLU A 83 1.91 -24.49 -24.25
C GLU A 83 1.03 -24.62 -25.50
N ASP A 84 0.10 -25.58 -25.51
CA ASP A 84 -0.94 -25.70 -26.53
C ASP A 84 -2.31 -25.79 -25.82
N PRO A 85 -2.93 -24.63 -25.51
CA PRO A 85 -4.20 -24.58 -24.82
C PRO A 85 -5.31 -25.37 -25.51
N ILE A 86 -5.30 -25.45 -26.85
CA ILE A 86 -6.31 -26.18 -27.62
C ILE A 86 -6.11 -27.69 -27.48
N ALA A 87 -4.87 -28.18 -27.57
CA ALA A 87 -4.55 -29.58 -27.34
C ALA A 87 -4.82 -29.99 -25.88
N ASP A 88 -4.56 -29.11 -24.93
CA ASP A 88 -4.84 -29.35 -23.52
C ASP A 88 -6.34 -29.52 -23.25
N VAL A 89 -7.18 -28.66 -23.82
CA VAL A 89 -8.64 -28.80 -23.74
C VAL A 89 -9.07 -30.17 -24.29
N LYS A 90 -8.53 -30.60 -25.44
CA LYS A 90 -8.83 -31.93 -26.00
C LYS A 90 -8.38 -33.05 -25.07
N ARG A 91 -7.22 -32.91 -24.41
CA ARG A 91 -6.72 -33.87 -23.42
C ARG A 91 -7.64 -33.97 -22.21
N ILE A 92 -8.11 -32.83 -21.69
CA ILE A 92 -9.05 -32.76 -20.56
C ILE A 92 -10.40 -33.39 -20.95
N GLU A 93 -10.96 -33.00 -22.10
CA GLU A 93 -12.26 -33.52 -22.54
C GLU A 93 -12.23 -35.02 -22.90
N GLY A 94 -11.04 -35.53 -23.26
CA GLY A 94 -10.77 -36.95 -23.50
C GLY A 94 -10.65 -37.81 -22.23
N ILE A 95 -10.68 -37.23 -21.02
CA ILE A 95 -10.72 -38.01 -19.77
C ILE A 95 -12.00 -38.84 -19.72
N THR A 96 -11.85 -40.17 -19.61
CA THR A 96 -12.96 -41.12 -19.62
C THR A 96 -13.84 -41.04 -18.38
N ASP A 97 -13.26 -40.73 -17.20
CA ASP A 97 -14.01 -40.55 -15.96
C ASP A 97 -14.68 -39.15 -15.93
N PRO A 98 -16.03 -39.07 -15.97
CA PRO A 98 -16.73 -37.79 -15.99
C PRO A 98 -16.54 -36.95 -14.72
N LYS A 99 -16.31 -37.59 -13.57
CA LYS A 99 -16.08 -36.88 -12.29
C LYS A 99 -14.72 -36.20 -12.30
N VAL A 100 -13.68 -36.92 -12.71
CA VAL A 100 -12.32 -36.37 -12.85
C VAL A 100 -12.32 -35.26 -13.89
N ARG A 101 -12.89 -35.50 -15.08
CA ARG A 101 -13.00 -34.48 -16.14
C ARG A 101 -13.63 -33.18 -15.65
N LYS A 102 -14.69 -33.27 -14.85
CA LYS A 102 -15.36 -32.08 -14.28
C LYS A 102 -14.50 -31.40 -13.22
N ALA A 103 -13.84 -32.17 -12.35
CA ALA A 103 -13.00 -31.66 -11.28
C ALA A 103 -11.76 -30.91 -11.78
N VAL A 104 -11.15 -31.35 -12.90
CA VAL A 104 -9.96 -30.71 -13.48
C VAL A 104 -10.21 -29.22 -13.78
N TRP A 105 -11.40 -28.86 -14.25
CA TRP A 105 -11.75 -27.46 -14.53
C TRP A 105 -11.88 -26.59 -13.26
N ASP A 106 -12.01 -27.20 -12.09
CA ASP A 106 -12.01 -26.52 -10.79
C ASP A 106 -10.61 -26.44 -10.16
N TRP A 107 -9.56 -27.01 -10.79
CA TRP A 107 -8.20 -27.03 -10.25
C TRP A 107 -7.50 -25.67 -10.39
N GLU A 108 -6.88 -25.21 -9.30
CA GLU A 108 -6.18 -23.92 -9.23
C GLU A 108 -4.87 -23.88 -10.04
N LYS A 109 -4.31 -25.04 -10.41
CA LYS A 109 -3.08 -25.18 -11.21
C LYS A 109 -3.31 -25.15 -12.74
N ILE A 110 -4.56 -25.22 -13.22
CA ILE A 110 -4.80 -25.14 -14.67
C ILE A 110 -4.21 -23.83 -15.22
N PRO A 111 -3.52 -23.82 -16.37
CA PRO A 111 -3.06 -22.57 -16.96
C PRO A 111 -4.24 -21.71 -17.41
N TYR A 112 -4.16 -20.41 -17.19
CA TYR A 112 -5.25 -19.49 -17.57
C TYR A 112 -5.55 -19.53 -19.08
N THR A 113 -4.53 -19.72 -19.91
CA THR A 113 -4.68 -19.92 -21.36
C THR A 113 -5.55 -21.15 -21.68
N THR A 114 -5.28 -22.29 -21.03
CA THR A 114 -6.07 -23.52 -21.13
C THR A 114 -7.50 -23.30 -20.61
N PHE A 115 -7.67 -22.60 -19.49
CA PHE A 115 -8.99 -22.25 -18.95
C PHE A 115 -9.81 -21.42 -19.95
N CYS A 116 -9.23 -20.35 -20.50
CA CYS A 116 -9.88 -19.52 -21.51
C CYS A 116 -10.18 -20.30 -22.81
N ALA A 117 -9.26 -21.14 -23.29
CA ALA A 117 -9.50 -21.98 -24.46
C ALA A 117 -10.66 -22.96 -24.24
N GLY A 118 -10.78 -23.53 -23.04
CA GLY A 118 -11.90 -24.40 -22.66
C GLY A 118 -13.23 -23.65 -22.54
N ARG A 119 -13.20 -22.41 -22.05
CA ARG A 119 -14.38 -21.58 -21.84
C ARG A 119 -14.92 -20.94 -23.11
N TYR A 120 -14.03 -20.41 -23.95
CA TYR A 120 -14.38 -19.60 -25.12
C TYR A 120 -14.05 -20.27 -26.46
N GLY A 121 -13.51 -21.49 -26.45
CA GLY A 121 -13.25 -22.24 -27.67
C GLY A 121 -14.53 -22.56 -28.46
N THR A 122 -14.40 -23.05 -29.69
CA THR A 122 -15.53 -23.34 -30.60
C THR A 122 -16.57 -24.31 -30.02
N LYS A 123 -16.17 -25.15 -29.07
CA LYS A 123 -17.04 -26.04 -28.30
C LYS A 123 -16.71 -25.87 -26.81
N PRO A 124 -17.34 -24.89 -26.12
CA PRO A 124 -17.07 -24.62 -24.71
C PRO A 124 -17.28 -25.84 -23.82
N ALA A 125 -16.32 -26.11 -22.94
CA ALA A 125 -16.38 -27.17 -21.95
C ALA A 125 -17.39 -26.80 -20.85
N LYS A 126 -18.39 -27.67 -20.62
CA LYS A 126 -19.43 -27.44 -19.59
C LYS A 126 -18.84 -27.23 -18.19
N GLY A 127 -17.71 -27.88 -17.88
CA GLY A 127 -16.99 -27.71 -16.61
C GLY A 127 -16.41 -26.30 -16.47
N ALA A 128 -15.70 -25.81 -17.50
CA ALA A 128 -15.08 -24.48 -17.52
C ALA A 128 -16.08 -23.32 -17.43
N MET A 129 -17.33 -23.53 -17.87
CA MET A 129 -18.39 -22.51 -17.81
C MET A 129 -19.05 -22.38 -16.43
N LYS A 130 -18.89 -23.38 -15.54
CA LYS A 130 -19.61 -23.42 -14.25
C LYS A 130 -19.18 -22.30 -13.28
N ARG A 131 -17.94 -21.86 -13.35
CA ARG A 131 -17.35 -20.90 -12.41
C ARG A 131 -17.19 -19.52 -13.05
N ASP A 132 -17.30 -18.47 -12.26
CA ASP A 132 -16.90 -17.12 -12.67
C ASP A 132 -15.37 -17.07 -12.90
N VAL A 133 -14.94 -16.34 -13.94
CA VAL A 133 -13.51 -16.25 -14.28
C VAL A 133 -12.70 -15.59 -13.18
N ASP A 134 -13.27 -14.63 -12.44
CA ASP A 134 -12.61 -13.92 -11.36
C ASP A 134 -12.42 -14.81 -10.13
N GLU A 135 -13.41 -15.65 -9.80
CA GLU A 135 -13.24 -16.67 -8.74
C GLU A 135 -12.10 -17.65 -9.08
N TRP A 136 -12.01 -18.04 -10.35
CA TRP A 136 -10.91 -18.89 -10.80
C TRP A 136 -9.56 -18.17 -10.68
N VAL A 137 -9.48 -16.91 -11.14
CA VAL A 137 -8.25 -16.10 -11.06
C VAL A 137 -7.78 -15.95 -9.62
N LEU A 138 -8.70 -15.69 -8.69
CA LEU A 138 -8.38 -15.60 -7.26
C LEU A 138 -7.77 -16.89 -6.71
N ARG A 139 -8.28 -18.07 -7.11
CA ARG A 139 -7.75 -19.37 -6.69
C ARG A 139 -6.40 -19.66 -7.34
N ASN A 140 -6.30 -19.43 -8.65
CA ASN A 140 -5.04 -19.61 -9.37
C ASN A 140 -3.92 -18.74 -8.79
N GLU A 141 -4.21 -17.50 -8.42
CA GLU A 141 -3.23 -16.63 -7.77
C GLU A 141 -2.77 -17.18 -6.41
N ARG A 142 -3.64 -17.84 -5.62
CA ARG A 142 -3.23 -18.54 -4.38
C ARG A 142 -2.17 -19.59 -4.69
N TRP A 143 -2.40 -20.40 -5.72
CA TRP A 143 -1.43 -21.41 -6.17
C TRP A 143 -0.13 -20.78 -6.70
N LEU A 144 -0.20 -19.69 -7.48
CA LEU A 144 0.98 -18.99 -8.00
C LEU A 144 1.91 -18.45 -6.90
N ARG A 145 1.35 -18.14 -5.72
CA ARG A 145 2.09 -17.67 -4.54
C ARG A 145 2.80 -18.78 -3.76
N LEU A 146 2.43 -20.03 -3.97
CA LEU A 146 3.09 -21.15 -3.29
C LEU A 146 4.54 -21.29 -3.78
N PRO A 147 5.48 -21.66 -2.90
CA PRO A 147 6.85 -22.00 -3.31
C PRO A 147 6.87 -23.35 -4.04
N GLY A 148 7.87 -23.60 -4.89
CA GLY A 148 8.09 -24.92 -5.51
C GLY A 148 7.83 -25.00 -7.01
N HIS A 149 7.39 -23.91 -7.66
CA HIS A 149 7.23 -23.88 -9.12
C HIS A 149 8.57 -24.14 -9.84
N PRO A 150 8.58 -24.96 -10.92
CA PRO A 150 9.82 -25.33 -11.62
C PRO A 150 10.47 -24.14 -12.33
N THR A 151 9.67 -23.19 -12.79
CA THR A 151 10.14 -21.92 -13.36
C THR A 151 9.33 -20.78 -12.75
N TRP A 152 9.93 -19.59 -12.67
CA TRP A 152 9.19 -18.41 -12.24
C TRP A 152 8.11 -18.00 -13.24
N GLN A 153 8.23 -18.39 -14.50
CA GLN A 153 7.27 -18.11 -15.58
C GLN A 153 5.99 -18.94 -15.46
N ALA A 154 5.97 -19.98 -14.63
CA ALA A 154 4.81 -20.85 -14.46
C ALA A 154 3.53 -20.05 -14.15
N GLY A 155 2.54 -20.20 -15.02
CA GLY A 155 1.23 -19.56 -14.97
C GLY A 155 1.19 -18.05 -15.27
N LEU A 156 2.31 -17.46 -15.70
CA LEU A 156 2.33 -16.10 -16.24
C LEU A 156 1.90 -16.11 -17.72
N LEU A 157 1.31 -15.00 -18.16
CA LEU A 157 0.84 -14.78 -19.52
C LEU A 157 1.84 -13.94 -20.31
N LYS A 158 1.88 -14.15 -21.62
CA LYS A 158 2.68 -13.40 -22.59
C LYS A 158 1.79 -12.70 -23.62
N ILE A 159 2.35 -11.78 -24.41
CA ILE A 159 1.61 -11.12 -25.49
C ILE A 159 1.13 -12.15 -26.53
N SER A 160 1.89 -13.22 -26.79
CA SER A 160 1.49 -14.31 -27.68
C SER A 160 0.17 -14.98 -27.27
N ASP A 161 -0.17 -14.93 -25.99
CA ASP A 161 -1.34 -15.60 -25.43
C ASP A 161 -2.63 -14.80 -25.63
N PHE A 162 -2.53 -13.51 -26.00
CA PHE A 162 -3.67 -12.59 -26.12
C PHE A 162 -4.73 -13.07 -27.10
N THR A 163 -4.32 -13.78 -28.16
CA THR A 163 -5.25 -14.35 -29.14
C THR A 163 -6.09 -15.50 -28.56
N THR A 164 -5.58 -16.18 -27.55
CA THR A 164 -6.27 -17.27 -26.85
C THR A 164 -7.15 -16.74 -25.72
N ILE A 165 -6.66 -15.76 -24.96
CA ILE A 165 -7.37 -15.25 -23.78
C ILE A 165 -8.36 -14.13 -24.10
N PHE A 166 -8.22 -13.43 -25.23
CA PHE A 166 -9.16 -12.42 -25.72
C PHE A 166 -9.73 -12.82 -27.09
N PRO A 167 -10.55 -13.88 -27.16
CA PRO A 167 -11.01 -14.47 -28.42
C PRO A 167 -11.88 -13.50 -29.26
N ASP A 168 -12.60 -12.59 -28.60
CA ASP A 168 -13.45 -11.60 -29.26
C ASP A 168 -12.70 -10.30 -29.64
N ALA A 169 -11.39 -10.23 -29.37
CA ALA A 169 -10.61 -9.05 -29.68
C ALA A 169 -10.36 -8.91 -31.19
N LYS A 170 -10.45 -7.67 -31.69
CA LYS A 170 -10.06 -7.36 -33.07
C LYS A 170 -8.55 -7.23 -33.15
N ILE A 171 -7.91 -8.15 -33.87
CA ILE A 171 -6.46 -8.18 -34.02
C ILE A 171 -6.06 -7.49 -35.34
N THR A 172 -5.05 -6.65 -35.26
CA THR A 172 -4.35 -6.03 -36.39
C THR A 172 -2.84 -6.19 -36.19
N PRO A 173 -2.02 -6.02 -37.24
CA PRO A 173 -0.56 -6.08 -37.07
C PRO A 173 0.00 -5.12 -36.03
N SER A 174 -0.64 -3.97 -35.79
CA SER A 174 -0.18 -2.93 -34.86
C SER A 174 -0.88 -2.94 -33.51
N ALA A 175 -2.06 -3.56 -33.36
CA ALA A 175 -2.82 -3.52 -32.12
C ALA A 175 -3.83 -4.67 -31.97
N ILE A 176 -4.10 -5.03 -30.71
CA ILE A 176 -5.23 -5.88 -30.30
C ILE A 176 -6.27 -4.99 -29.64
N THR A 177 -7.50 -4.97 -30.17
CA THR A 177 -8.59 -4.12 -29.64
C THR A 177 -9.62 -4.96 -28.93
N ILE A 178 -9.78 -4.75 -27.63
CA ILE A 178 -10.77 -5.43 -26.81
C ILE A 178 -11.98 -4.52 -26.64
N THR A 179 -13.18 -5.05 -26.89
CA THR A 179 -14.43 -4.37 -26.54
C THR A 179 -14.83 -4.80 -25.14
N ARG A 180 -14.91 -3.85 -24.22
CA ARG A 180 -15.21 -4.16 -22.82
C ARG A 180 -16.72 -4.35 -22.61
N PRO A 181 -17.15 -5.22 -21.68
CA PRO A 181 -18.57 -5.37 -21.34
C PRO A 181 -19.19 -4.04 -20.89
N LYS A 182 -20.46 -3.77 -21.24
CA LYS A 182 -21.14 -2.54 -20.79
C LYS A 182 -21.45 -2.54 -19.30
N LYS A 183 -21.75 -3.71 -18.75
CA LYS A 183 -22.07 -3.94 -17.34
C LYS A 183 -21.38 -5.22 -16.89
N MET A 184 -20.93 -5.24 -15.65
CA MET A 184 -20.41 -6.42 -14.97
C MET A 184 -21.42 -6.87 -13.90
N GLU A 185 -21.48 -8.17 -13.61
CA GLU A 185 -22.24 -8.67 -12.46
C GLU A 185 -21.55 -8.29 -11.14
N GLY A 186 -22.33 -8.20 -10.06
CA GLY A 186 -21.87 -7.71 -8.77
C GLY A 186 -22.07 -6.20 -8.65
N PHE A 187 -21.15 -5.52 -7.94
CA PHE A 187 -21.21 -4.08 -7.68
C PHE A 187 -19.96 -3.39 -8.23
N THR A 188 -20.09 -2.25 -8.91
CA THR A 188 -18.96 -1.53 -9.52
C THR A 188 -18.92 -0.08 -9.08
N ILE A 189 -17.71 0.46 -8.92
CA ILE A 189 -17.45 1.85 -8.58
C ILE A 189 -16.25 2.38 -9.38
N LEU A 190 -16.08 3.71 -9.38
CA LEU A 190 -14.90 4.38 -9.97
C LEU A 190 -14.72 4.12 -11.48
N ASP A 191 -15.81 3.97 -12.22
CA ASP A 191 -15.82 3.57 -13.63
C ASP A 191 -16.35 4.65 -14.59
N LEU A 192 -16.60 5.88 -14.12
CA LEU A 192 -17.03 6.99 -14.99
C LEU A 192 -16.03 7.35 -16.09
N LYS A 193 -14.74 7.05 -15.88
CA LYS A 193 -13.66 7.24 -16.88
C LYS A 193 -13.31 5.95 -17.64
N ARG A 194 -14.08 4.87 -17.44
CA ARG A 194 -13.82 3.58 -18.08
C ARG A 194 -14.23 3.60 -19.54
N ASP A 195 -13.25 3.43 -20.43
CA ASP A 195 -13.52 3.33 -21.86
C ASP A 195 -14.22 2.02 -22.23
N SER A 196 -15.11 2.10 -23.23
CA SER A 196 -15.81 0.93 -23.80
C SER A 196 -14.91 0.01 -24.63
N ARG A 197 -13.71 0.49 -25.00
CA ARG A 197 -12.71 -0.28 -25.75
C ARG A 197 -11.32 0.05 -25.24
N VAL A 198 -10.42 -0.93 -25.29
CA VAL A 198 -8.99 -0.74 -25.01
C VAL A 198 -8.16 -1.30 -26.16
N ARG A 199 -7.03 -0.67 -26.45
CA ARG A 199 -6.08 -1.14 -27.47
C ARG A 199 -4.77 -1.54 -26.78
N LEU A 200 -4.28 -2.72 -27.11
CA LEU A 200 -3.05 -3.31 -26.58
C LEU A 200 -2.03 -3.51 -27.70
N GLN A 201 -0.73 -3.57 -27.35
CA GLN A 201 0.31 -4.03 -28.27
C GLN A 201 0.01 -5.44 -28.79
N SER A 202 0.22 -5.64 -30.09
CA SER A 202 -0.02 -6.92 -30.76
C SER A 202 1.17 -7.88 -30.76
N SER A 203 2.37 -7.39 -30.43
CA SER A 203 3.60 -8.20 -30.40
C SER A 203 4.64 -7.59 -29.46
N VAL A 204 5.58 -8.41 -29.01
CA VAL A 204 6.73 -7.95 -28.21
C VAL A 204 7.60 -6.97 -29.00
N ALA A 205 7.79 -7.16 -30.31
CA ALA A 205 8.56 -6.23 -31.14
C ALA A 205 7.95 -4.81 -31.16
N ASN A 206 6.62 -4.71 -31.28
CA ASN A 206 5.91 -3.44 -31.21
C ASN A 206 5.99 -2.83 -29.80
N PHE A 207 5.90 -3.68 -28.77
CA PHE A 207 6.10 -3.27 -27.38
C PHE A 207 7.50 -2.68 -27.16
N THR A 208 8.57 -3.39 -27.51
CA THR A 208 9.96 -2.93 -27.33
C THR A 208 10.22 -1.62 -28.06
N THR A 209 9.76 -1.48 -29.30
CA THR A 209 9.88 -0.22 -30.06
C THR A 209 9.16 0.93 -29.35
N THR A 210 7.98 0.67 -28.79
CA THR A 210 7.21 1.66 -28.04
C THR A 210 7.87 1.97 -26.69
N PHE A 211 8.41 0.96 -26.00
CA PHE A 211 9.12 1.09 -24.74
C PHE A 211 10.33 1.99 -24.90
N ASP A 212 11.17 1.73 -25.91
CA ASP A 212 12.34 2.56 -26.23
C ASP A 212 11.94 4.00 -26.55
N ARG A 213 10.84 4.20 -27.28
CA ARG A 213 10.32 5.54 -27.58
C ARG A 213 9.83 6.26 -26.33
N LEU A 214 9.04 5.61 -25.48
CA LEU A 214 8.45 6.21 -24.28
C LEU A 214 9.51 6.45 -23.19
N THR A 215 10.55 5.62 -23.14
CA THR A 215 11.67 5.76 -22.21
C THR A 215 12.79 6.63 -22.77
N GLU A 216 12.65 7.16 -23.99
CA GLU A 216 13.69 7.91 -24.70
C GLU A 216 15.03 7.15 -24.82
N GLY A 217 14.96 5.81 -24.80
CA GLY A 217 16.11 4.93 -24.94
C GLY A 217 17.09 4.94 -23.76
N VAL A 218 16.72 5.45 -22.58
CA VAL A 218 17.64 5.55 -21.43
C VAL A 218 18.19 4.20 -20.94
N LEU A 219 17.52 3.08 -21.27
CA LEU A 219 17.95 1.72 -20.96
C LEU A 219 18.59 0.98 -22.15
N ARG A 220 18.87 1.67 -23.27
CA ARG A 220 19.46 1.02 -24.46
C ARG A 220 20.82 0.43 -24.11
N GLY A 221 21.03 -0.83 -24.51
CA GLY A 221 22.28 -1.55 -24.24
C GLY A 221 22.39 -2.17 -22.85
N LEU A 222 21.35 -2.06 -22.01
CA LEU A 222 21.33 -2.68 -20.69
C LEU A 222 21.46 -4.22 -20.81
N ASN A 223 22.29 -4.82 -19.96
CA ASN A 223 22.20 -6.25 -19.70
C ASN A 223 21.03 -6.53 -18.76
N TRP A 224 20.02 -7.19 -19.31
CA TRP A 224 18.78 -7.52 -18.60
C TRP A 224 18.89 -8.71 -17.63
N ASP A 225 20.03 -9.39 -17.57
CA ASP A 225 20.25 -10.45 -16.58
C ASP A 225 20.03 -9.90 -15.15
N ASN A 226 19.13 -10.56 -14.42
CA ASN A 226 18.70 -10.19 -13.07
C ASN A 226 17.97 -8.84 -12.95
N VAL A 227 17.48 -8.26 -14.06
CA VAL A 227 16.76 -6.99 -14.09
C VAL A 227 15.34 -7.20 -14.63
N PHE A 228 14.36 -6.62 -13.94
CA PHE A 228 12.96 -6.68 -14.34
C PHE A 228 12.31 -5.30 -14.16
N VAL A 229 11.67 -4.78 -15.21
CA VAL A 229 10.89 -3.54 -15.13
C VAL A 229 9.42 -3.90 -14.97
N ALA A 230 8.68 -3.24 -14.09
CA ALA A 230 7.27 -3.57 -13.86
C ALA A 230 6.40 -2.36 -13.54
N GLY A 231 5.08 -2.54 -13.58
CA GLY A 231 4.13 -1.53 -13.15
C GLY A 231 3.77 -0.50 -14.22
N GLY A 232 3.73 0.78 -13.83
CA GLY A 232 3.07 1.84 -14.60
C GLY A 232 3.64 2.06 -16.01
N MET A 233 4.98 2.02 -16.16
CA MET A 233 5.63 2.21 -17.46
C MET A 233 5.36 1.04 -18.42
N VAL A 234 5.37 -0.20 -17.92
CA VAL A 234 5.06 -1.39 -18.74
C VAL A 234 3.61 -1.38 -19.17
N LEU A 235 2.70 -1.10 -18.24
CA LEU A 235 1.27 -0.95 -18.56
C LEU A 235 1.02 0.17 -19.58
N GLY A 236 1.63 1.35 -19.39
CA GLY A 236 1.54 2.46 -20.33
C GLY A 236 2.01 2.08 -21.73
N THR A 237 3.17 1.39 -21.82
CA THR A 237 3.70 0.89 -23.09
C THR A 237 2.76 -0.11 -23.76
N LEU A 238 2.16 -1.00 -22.98
CA LEU A 238 1.18 -1.98 -23.46
C LEU A 238 -0.07 -1.30 -24.03
N LEU A 239 -0.50 -0.19 -23.44
CA LEU A 239 -1.69 0.59 -23.80
C LEU A 239 -1.45 1.64 -24.91
N SER A 240 -0.21 1.78 -25.38
CA SER A 240 0.19 2.74 -26.42
C SER A 240 0.59 2.08 -27.75
N PRO A 241 -0.25 1.21 -28.36
CA PRO A 241 0.06 0.67 -29.66
C PRO A 241 0.10 1.78 -30.73
N PRO A 242 0.89 1.62 -31.80
CA PRO A 242 0.95 2.61 -32.88
C PRO A 242 -0.44 3.03 -33.38
N THR A 243 -0.71 4.34 -33.37
CA THR A 243 -1.93 4.94 -33.94
C THR A 243 -1.66 5.38 -35.38
N THR A 244 -2.66 5.22 -36.26
CA THR A 244 -2.68 5.84 -37.60
C THR A 244 -3.31 7.24 -37.58
N GLY A 245 -3.29 7.93 -36.44
CA GLY A 245 -3.96 9.20 -36.18
C GLY A 245 -3.46 9.86 -34.88
N ASN A 246 -4.10 10.96 -34.46
CA ASN A 246 -3.69 11.72 -33.26
C ASN A 246 -3.46 10.81 -32.04
N PRO A 247 -2.42 11.10 -31.22
CA PRO A 247 -2.16 10.37 -29.99
C PRO A 247 -3.44 10.31 -29.15
N SER A 248 -3.72 9.15 -28.58
CA SER A 248 -4.89 9.00 -27.70
C SER A 248 -4.64 9.72 -26.38
N ASN A 249 -5.68 10.16 -25.67
CA ASN A 249 -5.53 10.71 -24.30
C ASN A 249 -4.82 9.72 -23.35
N LEU A 250 -4.80 8.41 -23.65
CA LEU A 250 -4.06 7.39 -22.92
C LEU A 250 -2.55 7.56 -23.00
N ASP A 251 -2.02 8.11 -24.10
CA ASP A 251 -0.59 8.35 -24.25
C ASP A 251 -0.09 9.33 -23.18
N THR A 252 -0.89 10.34 -22.79
CA THR A 252 -0.45 11.37 -21.83
C THR A 252 -0.48 10.92 -20.36
N HIS A 253 -1.40 10.03 -19.98
CA HIS A 253 -1.57 9.59 -18.58
C HIS A 253 -0.42 8.72 -18.05
N PHE A 254 0.39 8.15 -18.93
CA PHE A 254 1.51 7.29 -18.56
C PHE A 254 2.89 7.90 -18.84
N LEU A 255 2.96 9.03 -19.58
CA LEU A 255 4.23 9.75 -19.84
C LEU A 255 4.96 10.15 -18.56
N ASN A 256 4.25 10.46 -17.47
CA ASN A 256 4.88 10.87 -16.22
C ASN A 256 5.23 9.69 -15.30
N SER A 257 5.07 8.45 -15.76
CA SER A 257 5.41 7.27 -14.96
C SER A 257 6.93 7.10 -14.93
N ASP A 258 7.45 6.70 -13.78
CA ASP A 258 8.85 6.32 -13.64
C ASP A 258 9.10 4.93 -14.17
N ILE A 259 10.36 4.64 -14.47
CA ILE A 259 10.81 3.30 -14.82
C ILE A 259 11.17 2.59 -13.51
N ASP A 260 10.21 1.85 -12.95
CA ASP A 260 10.41 1.04 -11.74
C ASP A 260 11.21 -0.22 -12.10
N VAL A 261 12.45 -0.29 -11.62
CA VAL A 261 13.39 -1.39 -11.87
C VAL A 261 13.54 -2.23 -10.60
N TYR A 262 13.44 -3.54 -10.78
CA TYR A 262 13.64 -4.55 -9.76
C TYR A 262 14.87 -5.38 -10.11
N ILE A 263 15.71 -5.64 -9.11
CA ILE A 263 16.84 -6.56 -9.21
C ILE A 263 16.43 -7.86 -8.52
N HIS A 264 16.60 -8.99 -9.22
CA HIS A 264 16.14 -10.29 -8.73
C HIS A 264 17.22 -11.37 -8.71
N GLY A 265 17.12 -12.31 -7.77
CA GLY A 265 18.00 -13.50 -7.72
C GLY A 265 19.46 -13.21 -7.39
N LEU A 266 19.77 -12.02 -6.85
CA LEU A 266 21.12 -11.62 -6.44
C LEU A 266 21.15 -11.34 -4.93
N GLY A 267 22.31 -11.55 -4.30
CA GLY A 267 22.58 -11.08 -2.94
C GLY A 267 22.98 -9.60 -2.89
N PRO A 268 23.07 -8.97 -1.70
CA PRO A 268 23.27 -7.52 -1.54
C PRO A 268 24.44 -6.94 -2.35
N ALA A 269 25.63 -7.53 -2.26
CA ALA A 269 26.82 -7.03 -2.95
C ALA A 269 26.68 -7.08 -4.49
N ALA A 270 26.15 -8.19 -5.02
CA ALA A 270 25.94 -8.34 -6.46
C ALA A 270 24.81 -7.44 -6.97
N ALA A 271 23.74 -7.26 -6.18
CA ALA A 271 22.68 -6.33 -6.49
C ALA A 271 23.17 -4.88 -6.51
N THR A 272 24.01 -4.47 -5.55
CA THR A 272 24.64 -3.14 -5.54
C THR A 272 25.55 -2.94 -6.75
N ALA A 273 26.30 -3.96 -7.19
CA ALA A 273 27.07 -3.89 -8.43
C ALA A 273 26.17 -3.72 -9.66
N LYS A 274 25.02 -4.39 -9.70
CA LYS A 274 24.03 -4.26 -10.77
C LYS A 274 23.43 -2.84 -10.81
N ILE A 275 23.23 -2.17 -9.68
CA ILE A 275 22.81 -0.75 -9.66
C ILE A 275 23.83 0.14 -10.39
N LYS A 276 25.13 -0.08 -10.17
CA LYS A 276 26.19 0.69 -10.85
C LYS A 276 26.16 0.48 -12.36
N GLU A 277 25.97 -0.75 -12.81
CA GLU A 277 25.83 -1.09 -14.23
C GLU A 277 24.61 -0.40 -14.88
N ILE A 278 23.46 -0.38 -14.19
CA ILE A 278 22.25 0.32 -14.66
C ILE A 278 22.52 1.82 -14.73
N PHE A 279 23.21 2.40 -13.75
CA PHE A 279 23.56 3.83 -13.75
C PHE A 279 24.49 4.20 -14.90
N GLU A 280 25.52 3.40 -15.18
CA GLU A 280 26.42 3.66 -16.31
C GLU A 280 25.68 3.55 -17.65
N THR A 281 24.76 2.59 -17.78
CA THR A 281 23.88 2.50 -18.95
C THR A 281 23.03 3.76 -19.11
N PHE A 282 22.34 4.17 -18.04
CA PHE A 282 21.55 5.40 -18.01
C PHE A 282 22.37 6.60 -18.45
N LYS A 283 23.53 6.82 -17.82
CA LYS A 283 24.43 7.94 -18.08
C LYS A 283 24.95 7.95 -19.51
N SER A 284 25.30 6.78 -20.07
CA SER A 284 25.79 6.66 -21.44
C SER A 284 24.76 7.01 -22.51
N ASN A 285 23.46 6.87 -22.18
CA ASN A 285 22.34 7.19 -23.07
C ASN A 285 21.87 8.64 -22.94
N LEU A 286 22.43 9.43 -22.03
CA LEU A 286 22.12 10.87 -21.93
C LEU A 286 22.86 11.68 -22.99
N THR A 287 22.35 12.88 -23.28
CA THR A 287 23.06 13.83 -24.13
C THR A 287 24.41 14.24 -23.52
N PRO A 288 25.43 14.56 -24.34
CA PRO A 288 26.70 15.07 -23.82
C PRO A 288 26.47 16.27 -22.89
N HIS A 289 27.06 16.21 -21.69
CA HIS A 289 26.91 17.22 -20.63
C HIS A 289 25.51 17.31 -19.97
N ALA A 290 24.65 16.30 -20.14
CA ALA A 290 23.48 16.17 -19.29
C ALA A 290 23.92 15.93 -17.83
N PRO A 291 23.32 16.61 -16.84
CA PRO A 291 23.59 16.36 -15.45
C PRO A 291 22.99 15.01 -15.03
N THR A 292 23.62 14.38 -14.05
CA THR A 292 23.09 13.22 -13.35
C THR A 292 22.86 13.56 -11.89
N LEU A 293 21.80 13.03 -11.31
CA LEU A 293 21.53 13.10 -9.88
C LEU A 293 21.00 11.75 -9.43
N CYS A 294 21.67 11.14 -8.46
CA CYS A 294 21.18 9.99 -7.71
C CYS A 294 20.55 10.49 -6.42
N VAL A 295 19.33 10.06 -6.12
CA VAL A 295 18.64 10.34 -4.85
C VAL A 295 18.34 9.02 -4.17
N ARG A 296 18.62 8.92 -2.87
CA ARG A 296 18.46 7.70 -2.07
C ARG A 296 17.61 7.99 -0.83
N ASN A 297 16.58 7.18 -0.64
CA ASN A 297 15.84 7.07 0.62
C ASN A 297 15.96 5.63 1.16
N SER A 298 15.13 5.25 2.13
CA SER A 298 15.15 3.91 2.73
C SER A 298 14.58 2.80 1.84
N LYS A 299 13.95 3.13 0.69
CA LYS A 299 13.21 2.19 -0.16
C LYS A 299 13.71 2.14 -1.60
N THR A 300 14.33 3.20 -2.08
CA THR A 300 14.65 3.39 -3.49
C THR A 300 15.96 4.16 -3.68
N ILE A 301 16.62 3.90 -4.81
CA ILE A 301 17.58 4.81 -5.43
C ILE A 301 17.01 5.25 -6.77
N THR A 302 16.85 6.55 -6.98
CA THR A 302 16.25 7.11 -8.20
C THR A 302 17.27 7.97 -8.95
N PHE A 303 17.39 7.73 -10.24
CA PHE A 303 18.25 8.47 -11.16
C PHE A 303 17.45 9.56 -11.86
N PHE A 304 17.97 10.78 -11.82
CA PHE A 304 17.40 11.96 -12.46
C PHE A 304 18.40 12.58 -13.42
N SER A 305 17.86 13.27 -14.43
CA SER A 305 18.59 14.21 -15.29
C SER A 305 17.73 15.47 -15.49
N ARG A 306 17.82 16.13 -16.64
CA ARG A 306 16.94 17.24 -17.01
C ARG A 306 15.54 16.72 -17.35
N TYR A 307 14.50 17.46 -16.99
CA TYR A 307 13.17 17.21 -17.56
C TYR A 307 13.21 17.39 -19.10
N PRO A 308 12.56 16.51 -19.90
CA PRO A 308 11.63 15.44 -19.51
C PRO A 308 12.23 14.03 -19.40
N THR A 309 13.55 13.87 -19.41
CA THR A 309 14.24 12.56 -19.39
C THR A 309 13.69 11.63 -18.33
N LYS A 310 13.31 10.40 -18.70
CA LYS A 310 12.68 9.47 -17.74
C LYS A 310 13.57 9.17 -16.55
N ARG A 311 12.93 9.18 -15.37
CA ARG A 311 13.54 8.77 -14.11
C ARG A 311 13.59 7.25 -14.06
N ILE A 312 14.71 6.71 -13.60
CA ILE A 312 14.86 5.28 -13.29
C ILE A 312 14.82 5.14 -11.78
N GLN A 313 13.85 4.41 -11.27
CA GLN A 313 13.68 4.16 -9.84
C GLN A 313 14.04 2.70 -9.55
N ILE A 314 15.18 2.47 -8.90
CA ILE A 314 15.57 1.15 -8.42
C ILE A 314 14.88 0.87 -7.09
N VAL A 315 14.07 -0.18 -7.03
CA VAL A 315 13.44 -0.64 -5.79
C VAL A 315 14.44 -1.46 -4.97
N LEU A 316 14.71 -1.04 -3.72
CA LEU A 316 15.70 -1.67 -2.84
C LEU A 316 15.14 -2.90 -2.10
N LYS A 317 14.66 -3.87 -2.88
CA LYS A 317 14.07 -5.12 -2.38
C LYS A 317 14.66 -6.31 -3.14
N LEU A 318 15.30 -7.24 -2.42
CA LEU A 318 15.88 -8.43 -3.00
C LEU A 318 14.81 -9.50 -3.22
N VAL A 319 14.14 -9.41 -4.36
CA VAL A 319 13.17 -10.43 -4.79
C VAL A 319 13.90 -11.64 -5.37
N LYS A 320 13.38 -12.85 -5.17
CA LYS A 320 14.02 -14.06 -5.70
C LYS A 320 13.76 -14.20 -7.20
N THR A 321 12.55 -13.83 -7.64
CA THR A 321 12.11 -14.01 -9.03
C THR A 321 11.22 -12.85 -9.52
N PRO A 322 11.15 -12.61 -10.85
CA PRO A 322 10.22 -11.63 -11.41
C PRO A 322 8.74 -11.87 -11.07
N LYS A 323 8.33 -13.13 -10.91
CA LYS A 323 6.95 -13.48 -10.50
C LYS A 323 6.58 -12.90 -9.14
N GLU A 324 7.51 -12.87 -8.19
CA GLU A 324 7.28 -12.26 -6.87
C GLU A 324 7.03 -10.75 -6.99
N VAL A 325 7.67 -10.07 -7.94
CA VAL A 325 7.38 -8.65 -8.24
C VAL A 325 5.92 -8.50 -8.66
N LEU A 326 5.47 -9.29 -9.63
CA LEU A 326 4.10 -9.19 -10.16
C LEU A 326 3.03 -9.53 -9.12
N LEU A 327 3.29 -10.52 -8.27
CA LEU A 327 2.40 -10.93 -7.17
C LEU A 327 2.30 -9.89 -6.04
N ASN A 328 3.15 -8.87 -6.03
CA ASN A 328 3.17 -7.83 -5.02
C ASN A 328 2.41 -6.55 -5.41
N PHE A 329 1.94 -6.43 -6.65
CA PHE A 329 1.13 -5.28 -7.06
C PHE A 329 -0.24 -5.29 -6.37
N ASP A 330 -0.63 -4.13 -5.87
CA ASP A 330 -1.89 -3.88 -5.18
C ASP A 330 -3.11 -3.95 -6.10
N LEU A 331 -3.01 -3.36 -7.28
CA LEU A 331 -4.05 -3.32 -8.30
C LEU A 331 -3.76 -4.30 -9.43
N ASP A 332 -4.79 -4.96 -9.92
CA ASP A 332 -4.69 -6.02 -10.92
C ASP A 332 -4.07 -5.54 -12.22
N VAL A 333 -4.50 -4.38 -12.72
CA VAL A 333 -3.99 -3.82 -13.97
C VAL A 333 -2.48 -3.53 -13.94
N CYS A 334 -1.91 -3.34 -12.74
CA CYS A 334 -0.48 -3.04 -12.59
C CYS A 334 0.42 -4.27 -12.67
N ALA A 335 -0.15 -5.49 -12.60
CA ALA A 335 0.63 -6.72 -12.53
C ALA A 335 1.13 -7.18 -13.91
N ALA A 336 1.92 -6.31 -14.55
CA ALA A 336 2.63 -6.52 -15.79
C ALA A 336 4.11 -6.11 -15.65
N GLY A 337 5.01 -6.82 -16.33
CA GLY A 337 6.44 -6.52 -16.32
C GLY A 337 7.18 -6.99 -17.58
N TYR A 338 8.41 -6.53 -17.74
CA TYR A 338 9.26 -6.73 -18.91
C TYR A 338 10.69 -7.08 -18.47
N ASP A 339 11.24 -8.15 -19.03
CA ASP A 339 12.60 -8.65 -18.73
C ASP A 339 13.63 -8.32 -19.82
N GLY A 340 13.31 -7.39 -20.72
CA GLY A 340 14.14 -7.07 -21.89
C GLY A 340 13.90 -7.96 -23.11
N LYS A 341 13.20 -9.09 -22.95
CA LYS A 341 12.93 -10.05 -24.04
C LYS A 341 11.45 -10.35 -24.22
N GLU A 342 10.67 -10.35 -23.15
CA GLU A 342 9.26 -10.74 -23.13
C GLU A 342 8.48 -9.91 -22.10
N VAL A 343 7.19 -9.70 -22.37
CA VAL A 343 6.25 -9.03 -21.46
C VAL A 343 5.40 -10.07 -20.75
N TYR A 344 5.42 -10.04 -19.43
CA TYR A 344 4.71 -10.97 -18.57
C TYR A 344 3.56 -10.29 -17.85
N LEU A 345 2.42 -10.98 -17.74
CA LEU A 345 1.24 -10.53 -17.00
C LEU A 345 0.74 -11.63 -16.06
N LEU A 346 0.16 -11.24 -14.92
CA LEU A 346 -0.68 -12.15 -14.16
C LEU A 346 -2.08 -12.29 -14.81
N PRO A 347 -2.77 -13.44 -14.65
CA PRO A 347 -4.16 -13.59 -15.11
C PRO A 347 -5.11 -12.47 -14.67
N ARG A 348 -4.96 -11.98 -13.44
CA ARG A 348 -5.74 -10.84 -12.94
C ARG A 348 -5.53 -9.55 -13.73
N ALA A 349 -4.31 -9.31 -14.23
CA ALA A 349 -3.99 -8.15 -15.07
C ALA A 349 -4.66 -8.26 -16.43
N ALA A 350 -4.59 -9.43 -17.08
CA ALA A 350 -5.27 -9.67 -18.35
C ALA A 350 -6.79 -9.45 -18.22
N ARG A 351 -7.40 -10.01 -17.17
CA ARG A 351 -8.81 -9.79 -16.86
C ARG A 351 -9.12 -8.31 -16.61
N ALA A 352 -8.27 -7.58 -15.89
CA ALA A 352 -8.46 -6.14 -15.66
C ALA A 352 -8.36 -5.32 -16.97
N LEU A 353 -7.49 -5.70 -17.91
CA LEU A 353 -7.43 -5.07 -19.24
C LEU A 353 -8.73 -5.28 -20.02
N GLU A 354 -9.25 -6.51 -20.03
CA GLU A 354 -10.50 -6.89 -20.71
C GLU A 354 -11.72 -6.19 -20.11
N THR A 355 -11.85 -6.23 -18.80
CA THR A 355 -13.05 -5.75 -18.11
C THR A 355 -12.98 -4.27 -17.77
N GLY A 356 -11.80 -3.67 -17.64
CA GLY A 356 -11.63 -2.30 -17.13
C GLY A 356 -11.85 -2.17 -15.62
N TYR A 357 -11.75 -3.26 -14.87
CA TYR A 357 -11.92 -3.28 -13.42
C TYR A 357 -10.80 -4.05 -12.72
N ASN A 358 -10.33 -3.51 -11.60
CA ASN A 358 -9.61 -4.28 -10.59
C ASN A 358 -10.64 -4.95 -9.66
N LEU A 359 -10.32 -6.11 -9.11
CA LEU A 359 -11.19 -6.81 -8.19
C LEU A 359 -11.00 -6.30 -6.76
N PHE A 360 -12.10 -6.09 -6.07
CA PHE A 360 -12.07 -5.92 -4.63
C PHE A 360 -11.72 -7.24 -3.95
N THR A 361 -10.78 -7.19 -3.01
CA THR A 361 -10.50 -8.21 -2.01
C THR A 361 -10.14 -7.52 -0.71
N MET A 362 -10.24 -8.21 0.43
CA MET A 362 -9.79 -7.67 1.70
C MET A 362 -8.28 -7.38 1.71
N ASP A 363 -7.48 -7.95 0.81
CA ASP A 363 -6.07 -7.56 0.62
C ASP A 363 -5.90 -6.11 0.15
N LEU A 364 -6.88 -5.56 -0.60
CA LEU A 364 -6.87 -4.15 -0.97
C LEU A 364 -6.98 -3.25 0.27
N ILE A 365 -7.56 -3.77 1.35
CA ILE A 365 -7.77 -3.06 2.62
C ILE A 365 -6.63 -3.34 3.62
N GLN A 366 -6.27 -4.61 3.76
CA GLN A 366 -5.33 -5.14 4.77
C GLN A 366 -3.85 -5.15 4.30
N GLY A 367 -3.62 -4.94 3.00
CA GLY A 367 -2.30 -4.96 2.36
C GLY A 367 -1.81 -6.37 1.95
N HIS A 368 -0.97 -6.41 0.91
CA HIS A 368 -0.44 -7.65 0.31
C HIS A 368 0.58 -8.40 1.20
N TYR A 369 0.76 -9.70 0.92
CA TYR A 369 1.52 -10.68 1.71
C TYR A 369 3.04 -10.42 1.81
N LEU A 370 3.71 -9.92 0.76
CA LEU A 370 5.16 -9.63 0.78
C LEU A 370 5.49 -8.14 0.66
N GLY A 371 4.48 -7.27 0.53
CA GLY A 371 4.66 -5.83 0.63
C GLY A 371 4.59 -5.44 2.09
N GLU A 372 5.66 -4.86 2.64
CA GLU A 372 5.49 -4.01 3.81
C GLU A 372 4.33 -3.03 3.51
N ARG A 373 3.35 -3.06 4.42
CA ARG A 373 1.93 -2.80 4.16
C ARG A 373 1.58 -1.35 3.82
N ARG A 374 0.45 -1.20 3.13
CA ARG A 374 -0.53 -0.08 3.10
C ARG A 374 0.11 1.31 3.16
N ALA A 375 0.58 1.75 2.00
CA ALA A 375 1.47 2.88 1.87
C ALA A 375 0.90 3.96 0.94
N SER A 376 0.23 3.52 -0.12
CA SER A 376 -0.31 4.37 -1.18
C SER A 376 -1.52 3.74 -1.88
N GLN A 377 -2.15 2.73 -1.26
CA GLN A 377 -3.26 1.98 -1.88
C GLN A 377 -4.46 2.88 -2.14
N GLU A 378 -4.79 3.80 -1.22
CA GLU A 378 -5.85 4.79 -1.41
C GLU A 378 -5.61 5.67 -2.65
N ASP A 379 -4.48 6.36 -2.71
CA ASP A 379 -4.09 7.21 -3.85
C ASP A 379 -4.10 6.43 -5.18
N ARG A 380 -3.63 5.18 -5.15
CA ARG A 380 -3.53 4.32 -6.34
C ARG A 380 -4.90 3.92 -6.87
N VAL A 381 -5.88 3.64 -6.02
CA VAL A 381 -7.26 3.32 -6.46
C VAL A 381 -7.82 4.46 -7.31
N PHE A 382 -7.68 5.72 -6.87
CA PHE A 382 -8.19 6.89 -7.60
C PHE A 382 -7.30 7.25 -8.80
N LYS A 383 -5.97 7.14 -8.68
CA LYS A 383 -5.02 7.31 -9.79
C LYS A 383 -5.35 6.38 -10.97
N TYR A 384 -5.70 5.13 -10.69
CA TYR A 384 -6.04 4.16 -11.74
C TYR A 384 -7.50 4.26 -12.20
N ALA A 385 -8.41 4.72 -11.36
CA ALA A 385 -9.74 5.16 -11.79
C ALA A 385 -9.64 6.26 -12.85
N ASN A 386 -8.74 7.23 -12.66
CA ASN A 386 -8.44 8.27 -13.63
C ASN A 386 -7.80 7.76 -14.93
N LYS A 387 -7.23 6.56 -14.91
CA LYS A 387 -6.71 5.86 -16.09
C LYS A 387 -7.74 4.90 -16.72
N GLY A 388 -8.99 4.93 -16.25
CA GLY A 388 -10.09 4.15 -16.80
C GLY A 388 -10.20 2.73 -16.25
N TYR A 389 -9.73 2.49 -15.03
CA TYR A 389 -9.81 1.21 -14.33
C TYR A 389 -10.53 1.35 -12.99
N GLY A 390 -11.79 0.92 -12.94
CA GLY A 390 -12.62 0.96 -11.73
C GLY A 390 -12.37 -0.19 -10.77
N ILE A 391 -13.25 -0.34 -9.76
CA ILE A 391 -13.26 -1.47 -8.83
C ILE A 391 -14.55 -2.27 -8.99
N ARG A 392 -14.44 -3.61 -8.99
CA ARG A 392 -15.57 -4.55 -9.02
C ARG A 392 -15.58 -5.40 -7.75
N PHE A 393 -16.74 -5.47 -7.11
CA PHE A 393 -17.07 -6.43 -6.06
C PHE A 393 -17.84 -7.60 -6.70
N LEU A 394 -17.42 -8.83 -6.42
CA LEU A 394 -18.08 -10.02 -6.98
C LEU A 394 -19.48 -10.23 -6.40
N PRO A 395 -20.36 -10.96 -7.13
CA PRO A 395 -21.66 -11.38 -6.61
C PRO A 395 -21.58 -12.08 -5.25
N SER A 396 -20.51 -12.84 -4.97
CA SER A 396 -20.31 -13.49 -3.67
C SER A 396 -20.23 -12.49 -2.50
N TYR A 397 -19.54 -11.35 -2.68
CA TYR A 397 -19.50 -10.28 -1.68
C TYR A 397 -20.87 -9.62 -1.50
N VAL A 398 -21.56 -9.31 -2.61
CA VAL A 398 -22.91 -8.72 -2.56
C VAL A 398 -23.88 -9.65 -1.82
N ASN A 399 -23.89 -10.93 -2.19
CA ASN A 399 -24.73 -11.95 -1.56
C ASN A 399 -24.36 -12.19 -0.09
N ALA A 400 -23.08 -12.15 0.27
CA ALA A 400 -22.64 -12.28 1.66
C ALA A 400 -23.20 -11.15 2.54
N ARG A 401 -23.21 -9.92 2.03
CA ARG A 401 -23.86 -8.80 2.73
C ARG A 401 -25.37 -8.97 2.84
N ASP A 402 -26.03 -9.45 1.79
CA ASP A 402 -27.48 -9.66 1.81
C ASP A 402 -27.91 -10.80 2.76
N SER A 403 -27.07 -11.83 2.89
CA SER A 403 -27.31 -13.03 3.70
C SER A 403 -26.80 -12.91 5.15
N GLY A 404 -25.79 -12.09 5.40
CA GLY A 404 -25.17 -11.86 6.71
C GLY A 404 -26.00 -11.05 7.70
N LYS A 405 -27.34 -11.13 7.63
CA LYS A 405 -28.28 -10.50 8.57
C LYS A 405 -28.43 -11.33 9.86
N SER A 406 -27.34 -11.66 10.55
CA SER A 406 -27.41 -12.43 11.81
C SER A 406 -26.74 -11.72 12.99
N ASP A 407 -27.46 -11.75 14.11
CA ASP A 407 -27.26 -11.09 15.41
C ASP A 407 -27.32 -9.55 15.44
N GLU A 408 -28.39 -9.06 16.09
CA GLU A 408 -28.70 -7.66 16.29
C GLU A 408 -27.52 -6.90 16.94
N PRO A 409 -27.06 -5.75 16.39
CA PRO A 409 -26.00 -4.99 17.01
C PRO A 409 -26.46 -4.48 18.38
N LYS A 410 -25.78 -4.93 19.44
CA LYS A 410 -26.20 -4.67 20.83
C LYS A 410 -26.23 -3.19 21.26
N ASN A 411 -25.67 -2.23 20.50
CA ASN A 411 -25.67 -0.81 20.89
C ASN A 411 -25.46 0.19 19.72
N ARG A 412 -26.55 0.90 19.34
CA ARG A 412 -26.73 2.17 18.56
C ARG A 412 -27.73 2.04 17.38
N SER A 413 -28.72 2.93 17.31
CA SER A 413 -29.72 3.04 16.23
C SER A 413 -29.10 3.23 14.83
N GLU A 414 -28.08 4.09 14.69
CA GLU A 414 -27.37 4.33 13.42
C GLU A 414 -26.64 3.07 12.90
N ARG A 415 -26.16 2.20 13.79
CA ARG A 415 -25.55 0.91 13.40
C ARG A 415 -26.60 -0.07 12.88
N LYS A 416 -27.83 0.01 13.38
CA LYS A 416 -28.94 -0.84 12.94
C LYS A 416 -29.42 -0.44 11.54
N GLU A 417 -29.54 0.86 11.24
CA GLU A 417 -29.91 1.33 9.90
C GLU A 417 -28.92 0.89 8.83
N LEU A 418 -27.61 1.08 9.06
CA LEU A 418 -26.58 0.73 8.07
C LEU A 418 -26.55 -0.78 7.78
N TYR A 419 -26.87 -1.60 8.78
CA TYR A 419 -26.95 -3.06 8.68
C TYR A 419 -28.11 -3.55 7.79
N GLU A 420 -29.18 -2.75 7.71
CA GLU A 420 -30.37 -3.06 6.92
C GLU A 420 -30.24 -2.61 5.44
N MET A 421 -29.23 -1.78 5.12
CA MET A 421 -29.00 -1.23 3.78
C MET A 421 -28.08 -2.12 2.92
N ASP A 422 -28.47 -2.32 1.66
CA ASP A 422 -27.60 -2.90 0.63
C ASP A 422 -26.48 -1.91 0.21
N LEU A 423 -25.52 -2.38 -0.59
CA LEU A 423 -24.39 -1.54 -1.04
C LEU A 423 -24.84 -0.32 -1.86
N GLU A 424 -25.91 -0.43 -2.64
CA GLU A 424 -26.40 0.66 -3.48
C GLU A 424 -27.03 1.76 -2.61
N ALA A 425 -27.86 1.39 -1.64
CA ALA A 425 -28.46 2.30 -0.69
C ALA A 425 -27.39 3.05 0.13
N VAL A 426 -26.36 2.35 0.61
CA VAL A 426 -25.22 3.01 1.31
C VAL A 426 -24.50 3.99 0.39
N SER A 427 -24.30 3.61 -0.88
CA SER A 427 -23.66 4.45 -1.88
C SER A 427 -24.47 5.71 -2.18
N GLN A 428 -25.80 5.61 -2.28
CA GLN A 428 -26.69 6.74 -2.47
C GLN A 428 -26.67 7.69 -1.27
N ARG A 429 -26.71 7.15 -0.04
CA ARG A 429 -26.57 7.94 1.20
C ARG A 429 -25.25 8.70 1.23
N ALA A 430 -24.14 8.06 0.85
CA ALA A 430 -22.83 8.71 0.76
C ALA A 430 -22.78 9.84 -0.30
N ARG A 431 -23.38 9.62 -1.48
CA ARG A 431 -23.48 10.67 -2.53
C ARG A 431 -24.34 11.86 -2.08
N GLY A 432 -25.47 11.60 -1.44
CA GLY A 432 -26.33 12.64 -0.87
C GLY A 432 -25.58 13.48 0.17
N TRP A 433 -24.83 12.81 1.06
CA TRP A 433 -23.98 13.46 2.05
C TRP A 433 -22.92 14.38 1.40
N VAL A 434 -22.19 13.91 0.39
CA VAL A 434 -21.14 14.71 -0.30
C VAL A 434 -21.76 15.89 -1.05
N SER A 435 -22.93 15.70 -1.67
CA SER A 435 -23.64 16.80 -2.32
C SER A 435 -24.00 17.91 -1.33
N ARG A 436 -24.49 17.56 -0.13
CA ARG A 436 -24.77 18.53 0.95
C ARG A 436 -23.50 19.23 1.42
N LEU A 437 -22.40 18.48 1.60
CA LEU A 437 -21.10 19.05 1.95
C LEU A 437 -20.68 20.12 0.94
N ILE A 438 -20.71 19.82 -0.36
CA ILE A 438 -20.33 20.75 -1.42
C ILE A 438 -21.22 21.99 -1.42
N LYS A 439 -22.55 21.82 -1.35
CA LYS A 439 -23.50 22.93 -1.29
C LYS A 439 -23.24 23.85 -0.11
N LYS A 440 -23.04 23.30 1.08
CA LYS A 440 -22.76 24.07 2.30
C LYS A 440 -21.43 24.81 2.20
N TYR A 441 -20.41 24.17 1.66
CA TYR A 441 -19.10 24.78 1.44
C TYR A 441 -19.17 26.00 0.49
N ILE A 442 -19.97 25.88 -0.57
CA ILE A 442 -20.26 27.00 -1.49
C ILE A 442 -21.06 28.10 -0.78
N LYS A 443 -22.08 27.75 0.04
CA LYS A 443 -22.88 28.71 0.84
C LYS A 443 -21.99 29.51 1.80
N TRP A 444 -20.97 28.89 2.40
CA TRP A 444 -19.99 29.55 3.26
C TRP A 444 -18.97 30.45 2.52
N GLY A 445 -19.13 30.66 1.21
CA GLY A 445 -18.30 31.59 0.43
C GLY A 445 -16.92 31.06 0.05
N HIS A 446 -16.63 29.78 0.32
CA HIS A 446 -15.35 29.17 -0.07
C HIS A 446 -15.34 28.85 -1.57
N LYS A 447 -14.62 29.67 -2.35
CA LYS A 447 -14.56 29.52 -3.82
C LYS A 447 -13.17 29.30 -4.42
N LYS A 448 -12.09 29.56 -3.66
CA LYS A 448 -10.74 29.72 -4.25
C LYS A 448 -9.61 28.98 -3.53
N LEU A 449 -9.83 28.47 -2.32
CA LEU A 449 -8.78 27.81 -1.53
C LEU A 449 -9.38 26.62 -0.78
N PRO A 450 -8.67 25.47 -0.69
CA PRO A 450 -9.03 24.44 0.28
C PRO A 450 -8.97 25.06 1.69
N PRO A 451 -9.89 24.72 2.60
CA PRO A 451 -9.97 25.36 3.91
C PRO A 451 -8.79 24.86 4.77
N LYS A 452 -7.82 25.74 5.05
CA LYS A 452 -6.68 25.59 5.99
C LYS A 452 -6.12 24.17 6.20
N GLY A 453 -5.72 23.48 5.12
CA GLY A 453 -4.77 22.35 5.21
C GLY A 453 -3.31 22.76 5.03
N THR A 454 -3.04 23.99 4.58
CA THR A 454 -1.74 24.39 4.06
C THR A 454 -1.19 25.58 4.83
N LYS A 455 -0.64 25.35 6.03
CA LYS A 455 0.41 26.24 6.55
C LYS A 455 1.71 26.16 5.72
N PHE A 456 1.75 25.32 4.68
CA PHE A 456 2.99 24.85 4.05
C PHE A 456 3.07 24.99 2.52
N LEU A 457 2.06 25.55 1.84
CA LEU A 457 2.23 25.92 0.43
C LEU A 457 2.83 27.34 0.36
N PRO A 458 3.96 27.56 -0.33
CA PRO A 458 4.43 28.90 -0.64
C PRO A 458 3.33 29.69 -1.33
N GLN A 459 3.20 30.99 -1.00
CA GLN A 459 2.21 31.89 -1.60
C GLN A 459 2.20 31.83 -3.15
N SER A 460 3.37 31.58 -3.76
CA SER A 460 3.55 31.43 -5.21
C SER A 460 2.86 30.21 -5.82
N GLU A 461 2.63 29.12 -5.06
CA GLU A 461 1.83 27.97 -5.52
C GLU A 461 0.33 28.25 -5.40
N ILE A 462 -0.07 28.97 -4.34
CA ILE A 462 -1.44 29.42 -4.14
C ILE A 462 -1.90 30.32 -5.29
N GLU A 463 -1.02 31.22 -5.74
CA GLU A 463 -1.27 32.11 -6.87
C GLU A 463 -1.36 31.38 -8.23
N ARG A 464 -0.78 30.19 -8.36
CA ARG A 464 -0.88 29.34 -9.57
C ARG A 464 -2.20 28.57 -9.66
N LEU A 465 -2.89 28.36 -8.54
CA LEU A 465 -4.14 27.57 -8.45
C LEU A 465 -5.40 28.34 -8.92
N SER A 466 -5.25 29.58 -9.36
CA SER A 466 -6.38 30.46 -9.68
C SER A 466 -6.57 30.64 -11.19
N TYR A 467 -7.30 29.73 -11.86
CA TYR A 467 -7.89 30.03 -13.18
C TYR A 467 -9.27 29.42 -13.47
N LYS A 468 -9.94 28.74 -12.52
CA LYS A 468 -11.31 28.22 -12.73
C LYS A 468 -12.27 28.67 -11.62
N ASN A 469 -13.49 29.05 -11.99
CA ASN A 469 -14.57 29.46 -11.06
C ASN A 469 -15.22 28.26 -10.33
N VAL A 470 -14.46 27.20 -10.04
CA VAL A 470 -14.98 25.93 -9.49
C VAL A 470 -14.36 25.69 -8.10
N PRO A 471 -15.13 25.27 -7.08
CA PRO A 471 -14.60 25.00 -5.74
C PRO A 471 -13.53 23.91 -5.72
N ILE A 472 -12.45 24.12 -4.95
CA ILE A 472 -11.36 23.17 -4.77
C ILE A 472 -11.58 22.33 -3.50
N PHE A 473 -11.52 21.00 -3.65
CA PHE A 473 -11.64 20.02 -2.58
C PHE A 473 -10.42 19.09 -2.53
N THR A 474 -10.27 18.36 -1.44
CA THR A 474 -9.25 17.34 -1.22
C THR A 474 -9.87 16.15 -0.49
N HIS A 475 -9.35 14.95 -0.74
CA HIS A 475 -9.76 13.75 0.01
C HIS A 475 -9.55 13.88 1.52
N ALA A 476 -8.62 14.72 1.96
CA ALA A 476 -8.37 14.98 3.38
C ALA A 476 -9.57 15.58 4.14
N MET A 477 -10.55 16.16 3.44
CA MET A 477 -11.74 16.75 4.07
C MET A 477 -12.72 15.71 4.61
N LEU A 478 -12.61 14.45 4.19
CA LEU A 478 -13.57 13.39 4.49
C LEU A 478 -13.13 12.48 5.63
N GLU A 479 -11.97 12.72 6.23
CA GLU A 479 -11.36 11.88 7.27
C GLU A 479 -11.29 12.66 8.60
N SER A 480 -11.48 12.00 9.75
CA SER A 480 -11.47 12.65 11.07
C SER A 480 -10.12 12.53 11.78
N HIS A 481 -9.81 13.49 12.67
CA HIS A 481 -8.50 13.59 13.34
C HIS A 481 -8.32 12.63 14.54
N ALA A 482 -9.40 12.03 15.08
CA ALA A 482 -9.36 11.35 16.37
C ALA A 482 -9.66 9.84 16.25
N HIS A 483 -8.61 9.02 16.22
CA HIS A 483 -8.71 7.61 16.62
C HIS A 483 -7.37 7.10 17.18
N LEU A 484 -7.33 6.83 18.48
CA LEU A 484 -6.29 6.11 19.21
C LEU A 484 -6.92 4.80 19.70
N SER A 485 -7.05 3.78 18.85
CA SER A 485 -7.45 2.43 19.30
C SER A 485 -6.33 1.42 19.08
N SER A 486 -6.31 0.40 19.92
CA SER A 486 -5.41 -0.76 19.88
C SER A 486 -5.84 -1.83 18.87
N GLU A 487 -6.95 -1.64 18.16
CA GLU A 487 -7.50 -2.58 17.18
C GLU A 487 -7.07 -2.17 15.74
N PRO A 488 -6.65 -3.11 14.87
CA PRO A 488 -6.24 -2.82 13.49
C PRO A 488 -7.40 -2.28 12.62
N VAL A 489 -8.63 -2.39 13.12
CA VAL A 489 -9.89 -2.11 12.42
C VAL A 489 -10.26 -0.60 12.43
N GLY A 490 -9.53 0.24 13.18
CA GLY A 490 -9.73 1.69 13.34
C GLY A 490 -8.83 2.59 12.49
N MET A 491 -8.56 2.20 11.24
CA MET A 491 -7.66 2.92 10.34
C MET A 491 -8.17 4.33 9.98
N ARG A 492 -7.29 5.33 10.03
CA ARG A 492 -7.36 6.52 9.17
C ARG A 492 -7.17 5.99 7.73
N SER A 493 -8.10 6.21 6.79
CA SER A 493 -8.00 5.93 5.33
C SER A 493 -9.40 5.83 4.73
N CYS A 494 -9.55 6.29 3.48
CA CYS A 494 -10.79 6.14 2.72
C CYS A 494 -11.23 4.67 2.59
N LEU A 495 -10.30 3.72 2.69
CA LEU A 495 -10.55 2.29 2.61
C LEU A 495 -10.98 1.67 3.96
N SER A 496 -11.17 2.45 5.01
CA SER A 496 -11.43 1.91 6.35
C SER A 496 -12.84 1.34 6.55
N GLY A 497 -13.80 1.73 5.71
CA GLY A 497 -15.16 1.19 5.67
C GLY A 497 -15.87 1.58 4.37
N PHE A 498 -16.87 0.80 3.96
CA PHE A 498 -17.53 0.98 2.67
C PHE A 498 -18.22 2.35 2.51
N MET A 499 -18.94 2.83 3.53
CA MET A 499 -19.61 4.14 3.45
C MET A 499 -18.60 5.30 3.32
N LEU A 500 -17.46 5.23 4.03
CA LEU A 500 -16.40 6.23 3.90
C LEU A 500 -15.79 6.18 2.50
N LEU A 501 -15.46 5.00 1.98
CA LEU A 501 -14.99 4.84 0.60
C LEU A 501 -15.97 5.50 -0.38
N MET A 502 -17.27 5.26 -0.23
CA MET A 502 -18.28 5.84 -1.10
C MET A 502 -18.38 7.37 -1.00
N ARG A 503 -18.04 7.99 0.14
CA ARG A 503 -17.90 9.46 0.22
C ARG A 503 -16.71 9.95 -0.64
N HIS A 504 -15.57 9.26 -0.61
CA HIS A 504 -14.44 9.61 -1.48
C HIS A 504 -14.74 9.36 -2.97
N VAL A 505 -15.46 8.26 -3.28
CA VAL A 505 -15.94 7.97 -4.63
C VAL A 505 -16.86 9.09 -5.11
N ALA A 506 -17.84 9.50 -4.31
CA ALA A 506 -18.75 10.59 -4.66
C ALA A 506 -18.00 11.91 -4.90
N LEU A 507 -16.99 12.22 -4.10
CA LEU A 507 -16.14 13.41 -4.31
C LEU A 507 -15.40 13.32 -5.66
N TRP A 508 -14.82 12.17 -6.00
CA TRP A 508 -14.20 11.94 -7.30
C TRP A 508 -15.22 12.05 -8.45
N GLU A 509 -16.42 11.50 -8.30
CA GLU A 509 -17.48 11.60 -9.31
C GLU A 509 -17.87 13.06 -9.60
N GLU A 510 -17.97 13.90 -8.57
CA GLU A 510 -18.25 15.34 -8.73
C GLU A 510 -17.12 16.07 -9.45
N SER A 511 -15.86 15.67 -9.22
CA SER A 511 -14.70 16.17 -9.98
C SER A 511 -14.76 15.75 -11.45
N VAL A 512 -15.08 14.48 -11.73
CA VAL A 512 -15.24 13.98 -13.11
C VAL A 512 -16.36 14.70 -13.85
N LYS A 513 -17.46 15.05 -13.16
CA LYS A 513 -18.57 15.85 -13.71
C LYS A 513 -18.22 17.33 -13.91
N GLY A 514 -17.10 17.80 -13.36
CA GLY A 514 -16.66 19.20 -13.44
C GLY A 514 -17.32 20.13 -12.42
N ASN A 515 -17.99 19.59 -11.40
CA ASN A 515 -18.66 20.38 -10.36
C ASN A 515 -17.68 20.90 -9.29
N ILE A 516 -16.54 20.21 -9.12
CA ILE A 516 -15.44 20.60 -8.24
C ILE A 516 -14.10 20.38 -8.93
N GLU A 517 -13.05 21.01 -8.42
CA GLU A 517 -11.66 20.64 -8.69
C GLU A 517 -11.14 19.83 -7.50
N LEU A 518 -10.55 18.66 -7.75
CA LEU A 518 -10.07 17.76 -6.71
C LEU A 518 -8.54 17.74 -6.69
N GLN A 519 -7.96 18.11 -5.55
CA GLN A 519 -6.54 17.87 -5.27
C GLN A 519 -6.36 16.39 -4.90
N GLU A 520 -5.99 15.59 -5.90
CA GLU A 520 -5.90 14.13 -5.81
C GLU A 520 -4.71 13.64 -4.98
N ASP A 521 -3.75 14.52 -4.68
CA ASP A 521 -2.49 14.23 -3.98
C ASP A 521 -2.51 14.63 -2.49
N LEU A 522 -3.65 15.11 -2.00
CA LEU A 522 -3.85 15.46 -0.60
C LEU A 522 -4.92 14.55 0.02
N TRP A 523 -4.50 13.76 0.99
CA TRP A 523 -5.29 12.81 1.78
C TRP A 523 -5.03 13.13 3.25
N ALA A 524 -6.01 12.97 4.14
CA ALA A 524 -5.69 13.14 5.56
C ALA A 524 -4.79 11.98 5.92
N SER A 525 -5.19 10.78 5.52
CA SER A 525 -4.60 9.54 5.89
C SER A 525 -3.82 8.86 4.77
N GLN A 526 -2.81 9.51 4.20
CA GLN A 526 -1.65 8.67 3.89
C GLN A 526 -1.21 8.11 5.23
N ILE A 527 -1.18 6.80 5.40
CA ILE A 527 -1.16 6.01 6.67
C ILE A 527 -0.07 6.41 7.68
N TYR A 528 0.79 7.35 7.29
CA TYR A 528 1.92 7.90 8.04
C TYR A 528 2.06 9.44 7.98
N SER A 529 1.26 10.13 7.15
CA SER A 529 1.34 11.57 6.89
C SER A 529 0.71 12.43 7.99
N GLU A 530 -0.34 11.96 8.68
CA GLU A 530 -1.00 12.75 9.73
C GLU A 530 -0.16 12.97 10.98
N MET A 531 0.94 12.23 11.12
CA MET A 531 1.94 12.51 12.14
C MET A 531 3.17 13.26 11.55
N THR A 532 3.16 13.59 10.26
CA THR A 532 4.07 14.59 9.70
C THR A 532 3.32 15.92 9.67
N MET A 533 3.56 16.79 10.65
CA MET A 533 3.29 18.23 10.50
C MET A 533 4.21 18.85 9.41
N GLY A 534 4.24 18.26 8.22
CA GLY A 534 5.21 18.50 7.14
C GLY A 534 4.71 18.12 5.75
N GLY A 535 3.57 17.41 5.62
CA GLY A 535 2.91 17.19 4.32
C GLY A 535 3.60 16.20 3.38
N TYR A 536 4.47 15.33 3.89
CA TYR A 536 5.21 14.37 3.06
C TYR A 536 4.50 13.02 3.00
N SER A 537 4.59 12.36 1.83
CA SER A 537 3.91 11.10 1.57
C SER A 537 4.60 9.90 2.21
N TYR A 538 3.99 8.72 2.14
CA TYR A 538 4.60 7.47 2.60
C TYR A 538 6.00 7.22 2.04
N ASP A 539 6.24 7.60 0.79
CA ASP A 539 7.55 7.48 0.15
C ASP A 539 8.59 8.43 0.76
N ASP A 540 8.15 9.31 1.67
CA ASP A 540 8.97 10.24 2.45
C ASP A 540 9.89 11.09 1.56
N THR A 541 9.43 11.38 0.34
CA THR A 541 10.13 12.22 -0.61
C THR A 541 9.60 13.65 -0.51
N PRO A 542 10.47 14.67 -0.60
CA PRO A 542 10.02 16.04 -0.71
C PRO A 542 9.19 16.20 -1.97
N ARG A 543 8.00 16.82 -1.83
CA ARG A 543 7.15 17.12 -2.97
C ARG A 543 7.87 18.13 -3.86
N TYR A 544 8.30 17.69 -5.03
CA TYR A 544 8.88 18.53 -6.06
C TYR A 544 8.41 18.05 -7.43
N PRO A 545 7.55 18.80 -8.13
CA PRO A 545 6.94 18.36 -9.39
C PRO A 545 7.99 18.00 -10.45
N TRP A 546 7.75 16.89 -11.15
CA TRP A 546 8.52 16.51 -12.34
C TRP A 546 7.87 17.12 -13.60
N ASP A 547 8.09 18.41 -13.80
CA ASP A 547 7.55 19.18 -14.92
C ASP A 547 8.62 20.10 -15.56
N ALA A 548 8.20 20.96 -16.50
CA ALA A 548 9.08 21.88 -17.20
C ALA A 548 9.82 22.90 -16.28
N GLN A 549 9.40 23.04 -15.02
CA GLN A 549 10.04 23.90 -14.02
C GLN A 549 11.01 23.15 -13.11
N PHE A 550 11.12 21.82 -13.26
CA PHE A 550 12.04 21.01 -12.48
C PHE A 550 13.48 21.48 -12.66
N THR A 551 14.16 21.76 -11.55
CA THR A 551 15.61 21.99 -11.54
C THR A 551 16.28 21.10 -10.50
N ILE A 552 17.46 20.58 -10.83
CA ILE A 552 18.26 19.78 -9.88
C ILE A 552 18.61 20.59 -8.62
N ALA A 553 18.99 21.85 -8.77
CA ALA A 553 19.32 22.72 -7.63
C ALA A 553 18.10 23.00 -6.74
N GLY A 554 16.94 23.27 -7.34
CA GLY A 554 15.68 23.43 -6.62
C GLY A 554 15.30 22.16 -5.87
N PHE A 555 15.46 20.99 -6.50
CA PHE A 555 15.18 19.72 -5.85
C PHE A 555 16.13 19.45 -4.69
N LYS A 556 17.45 19.60 -4.86
CA LYS A 556 18.46 19.49 -3.77
C LYS A 556 18.09 20.37 -2.57
N THR A 557 17.69 21.62 -2.82
CA THR A 557 17.23 22.56 -1.77
C THR A 557 15.99 22.04 -1.01
N HIS A 558 15.04 21.41 -1.71
CA HIS A 558 13.87 20.80 -1.07
C HIS A 558 14.25 19.58 -0.22
N ILE A 559 15.19 18.75 -0.69
CA ILE A 559 15.73 17.61 0.07
C ILE A 559 16.41 18.09 1.36
N ASP A 560 17.26 19.12 1.26
CA ASP A 560 17.96 19.67 2.41
C ASP A 560 16.99 20.32 3.41
N THR A 561 15.94 20.98 2.92
CA THR A 561 14.87 21.53 3.76
C THR A 561 14.08 20.41 4.45
N TYR A 562 13.73 19.34 3.74
CA TYR A 562 13.07 18.16 4.30
C TYR A 562 13.89 17.55 5.44
N ASN A 563 15.18 17.30 5.22
CA ASN A 563 16.07 16.75 6.24
C ASN A 563 16.16 17.69 7.45
N ARG A 564 16.32 19.00 7.23
CA ARG A 564 16.43 20.00 8.31
C ARG A 564 15.18 20.04 9.19
N ILE A 565 13.99 19.98 8.59
CA ILE A 565 12.72 19.98 9.34
C ILE A 565 12.59 18.71 10.19
N ASN A 566 12.93 17.54 9.63
CA ASN A 566 12.88 16.28 10.40
C ASN A 566 13.89 16.27 11.54
N ALA A 567 15.12 16.70 11.26
CA ALA A 567 16.20 16.85 12.22
C ALA A 567 15.83 17.79 13.39
N ALA A 568 15.19 18.93 13.10
CA ALA A 568 14.74 19.88 14.12
C ALA A 568 13.66 19.30 15.05
N LYS A 569 12.71 18.52 14.51
CA LYS A 569 11.65 17.88 15.31
C LYS A 569 12.21 16.90 16.34
N ILE A 570 13.14 16.06 15.91
CA ILE A 570 13.80 15.08 16.79
C ILE A 570 14.64 15.77 17.87
N ARG A 571 15.37 16.84 17.51
CA ARG A 571 16.16 17.61 18.48
C ARG A 571 15.31 18.29 19.53
N GLY A 572 14.17 18.88 19.14
CA GLY A 572 13.23 19.46 20.10
C GLY A 572 12.73 18.43 21.13
N THR A 573 12.50 17.18 20.71
CA THR A 573 12.14 16.09 21.63
C THR A 573 13.28 15.76 22.62
N SER A 574 14.54 15.77 22.15
CA SER A 574 15.73 15.50 22.98
C SER A 574 15.96 16.57 24.05
N GLU A 575 15.74 17.85 23.70
CA GLU A 575 15.89 18.98 24.63
C GLU A 575 14.85 18.92 25.77
N LEU A 576 13.62 18.48 25.48
CA LEU A 576 12.57 18.30 26.48
C LEU A 576 12.80 17.08 27.37
N SER A 577 13.44 16.01 26.87
CA SER A 577 13.77 14.82 27.64
C SER A 577 15.03 14.96 28.50
N GLY A 578 15.71 16.11 28.46
CA GLY A 578 16.95 16.35 29.21
C GLY A 578 18.15 15.54 28.71
N GLU A 579 18.07 14.94 27.52
CA GLU A 579 19.17 14.19 26.90
C GLU A 579 19.98 15.10 25.96
N GLU A 580 21.29 15.21 26.17
CA GLU A 580 22.17 15.93 25.24
C GLU A 580 22.32 15.16 23.93
N PHE A 581 21.85 15.75 22.84
CA PHE A 581 22.04 15.22 21.49
C PHE A 581 23.50 15.42 21.07
N GLU A 582 24.19 14.32 20.72
CA GLU A 582 25.61 14.33 20.34
C GLU A 582 25.87 15.30 19.17
N GLU A 583 26.79 16.27 19.33
CA GLU A 583 27.15 17.23 18.27
C GLU A 583 27.55 16.54 16.95
N ASP A 584 28.14 15.34 17.06
CA ASP A 584 28.60 14.53 15.93
C ASP A 584 27.48 14.09 14.97
N LEU A 585 26.21 14.14 15.38
CA LEU A 585 25.06 13.83 14.50
C LEU A 585 24.56 15.02 13.71
N LYS A 586 24.93 16.25 14.10
CA LYS A 586 24.41 17.47 13.50
C LYS A 586 24.75 17.50 12.00
N GLY A 587 23.72 17.43 11.16
CA GLY A 587 23.88 17.42 9.70
C GLY A 587 24.19 16.05 9.10
N LYS A 588 24.28 14.99 9.91
CA LYS A 588 24.38 13.59 9.47
C LYS A 588 23.04 12.85 9.58
N ASP A 589 22.09 13.37 10.35
CA ASP A 589 20.71 12.90 10.55
C ASP A 589 19.81 13.09 9.31
N LYS A 590 20.27 12.57 8.17
CA LYS A 590 19.59 12.69 6.87
C LYS A 590 18.69 11.49 6.62
N ARG A 591 17.42 11.77 6.34
CA ARG A 591 16.40 10.79 5.93
C ARG A 591 16.51 10.42 4.45
N MET A 592 16.89 11.41 3.64
CA MET A 592 17.08 11.26 2.20
C MET A 592 18.37 11.96 1.79
N THR A 593 19.16 11.32 0.93
CA THR A 593 20.45 11.84 0.47
C THR A 593 20.48 11.92 -1.04
N TYR A 594 21.42 12.69 -1.57
CA TYR A 594 21.63 12.82 -3.00
C TYR A 594 23.13 12.96 -3.31
N ALA A 595 23.53 12.56 -4.51
CA ALA A 595 24.86 12.76 -5.05
C ALA A 595 24.81 12.80 -6.58
N ASP A 596 25.86 13.29 -7.24
CA ASP A 596 25.88 13.40 -8.70
C ASP A 596 26.33 12.10 -9.39
N SER A 597 26.86 11.14 -8.60
CA SER A 597 27.30 9.82 -9.06
C SER A 597 26.80 8.67 -8.17
N ILE A 598 26.77 7.46 -8.74
CA ILE A 598 26.36 6.25 -8.03
C ILE A 598 27.38 5.79 -6.98
N ASP A 599 28.67 6.06 -7.19
CA ASP A 599 29.69 5.69 -6.19
C ASP A 599 29.58 6.59 -4.96
N GLU A 600 29.33 7.88 -5.13
CA GLU A 600 29.15 8.82 -4.01
C GLU A 600 27.90 8.51 -3.20
N ILE A 601 26.74 8.25 -3.83
CA ILE A 601 25.48 7.98 -3.10
C ILE A 601 25.53 6.67 -2.28
N LEU A 602 26.42 5.75 -2.66
CA LEU A 602 26.67 4.49 -1.95
C LEU A 602 27.74 4.64 -0.85
N ASP A 603 28.53 5.72 -0.85
CA ASP A 603 29.52 6.01 0.20
C ASP A 603 28.84 6.22 1.56
N LYS A 604 29.58 5.90 2.63
CA LYS A 604 29.16 6.05 4.02
C LYS A 604 28.67 7.46 4.38
N ALA A 605 29.18 8.51 3.72
CA ALA A 605 28.75 9.89 3.94
C ALA A 605 27.31 10.17 3.48
N HIS A 606 26.76 9.31 2.63
CA HIS A 606 25.39 9.44 2.09
C HIS A 606 24.43 8.36 2.61
N HIS A 607 24.85 7.55 3.59
CA HIS A 607 23.95 6.61 4.25
C HIS A 607 22.90 7.36 5.06
N PRO A 608 21.59 7.05 4.90
CA PRO A 608 20.58 7.63 5.76
C PRO A 608 20.84 7.28 7.23
N VAL A 609 20.74 8.28 8.11
CA VAL A 609 20.88 8.12 9.56
C VAL A 609 19.63 8.69 10.24
N ILE A 610 18.95 7.84 10.99
CA ILE A 610 17.66 8.13 11.62
C ILE A 610 17.84 7.99 13.13
N PRO A 611 17.77 9.08 13.91
CA PRO A 611 17.76 8.98 15.36
C PRO A 611 16.45 8.33 15.84
N LEU A 612 16.57 7.44 16.83
CA LEU A 612 15.47 6.70 17.43
C LEU A 612 15.56 6.78 18.96
N PHE A 613 14.43 7.03 19.61
CA PHE A 613 14.28 6.83 21.06
C PHE A 613 13.86 5.37 21.27
N LEU A 614 14.70 4.59 21.94
CA LEU A 614 14.49 3.16 22.14
C LEU A 614 14.87 2.74 23.57
N PRO A 615 14.18 1.76 24.18
CA PRO A 615 14.64 1.15 25.41
C PRO A 615 16.04 0.52 25.22
N GLU A 616 16.93 0.65 26.21
CA GLU A 616 18.32 0.16 26.11
C GLU A 616 18.37 -1.33 25.75
N SER A 617 17.44 -2.14 26.27
CA SER A 617 17.42 -3.57 25.96
C SER A 617 17.03 -3.87 24.50
N VAL A 618 16.28 -2.99 23.83
CA VAL A 618 15.95 -3.09 22.40
C VAL A 618 17.17 -2.80 21.55
N VAL A 619 18.00 -1.82 21.93
CA VAL A 619 19.22 -1.47 21.20
C VAL A 619 20.19 -2.66 21.15
N GLY A 620 20.42 -3.31 22.30
CA GLY A 620 21.26 -4.49 22.40
C GLY A 620 20.72 -5.67 21.60
N TYR A 621 19.42 -5.98 21.78
CA TYR A 621 18.72 -7.04 21.08
C TYR A 621 18.76 -6.86 19.56
N ALA A 622 18.35 -5.70 19.06
CA ALA A 622 18.26 -5.45 17.62
C ALA A 622 19.64 -5.51 16.93
N ASN A 623 20.68 -4.98 17.58
CA ASN A 623 22.06 -5.10 17.10
C ASN A 623 22.55 -6.55 17.05
N GLN A 624 22.11 -7.41 17.96
CA GLN A 624 22.42 -8.83 17.93
C GLN A 624 21.66 -9.53 16.79
N VAL A 625 20.33 -9.42 16.78
CA VAL A 625 19.45 -10.04 15.79
C VAL A 625 19.87 -9.71 14.36
N VAL A 626 20.10 -8.43 14.06
CA VAL A 626 20.48 -8.00 12.71
C VAL A 626 21.87 -8.53 12.32
N ARG A 627 22.85 -8.52 13.23
CA ARG A 627 24.19 -9.04 12.92
C ARG A 627 24.20 -10.54 12.69
N ASP A 628 23.45 -11.28 13.49
CA ASP A 628 23.36 -12.73 13.37
C ASP A 628 22.62 -13.09 12.06
N ALA A 629 21.51 -12.42 11.75
CA ALA A 629 20.80 -12.58 10.48
C ALA A 629 21.67 -12.24 9.25
N LEU A 630 22.48 -11.18 9.31
CA LEU A 630 23.42 -10.84 8.23
C LEU A 630 24.51 -11.90 8.07
N ARG A 631 25.02 -12.50 9.17
CA ARG A 631 25.98 -13.61 9.10
C ARG A 631 25.36 -14.85 8.48
N ASP A 632 24.13 -15.19 8.88
CA ASP A 632 23.36 -16.30 8.30
C ASP A 632 23.18 -16.10 6.79
N ALA A 633 22.99 -14.86 6.34
CA ALA A 633 22.92 -14.46 4.93
C ALA A 633 24.30 -14.38 4.22
N GLY A 634 25.40 -14.76 4.88
CA GLY A 634 26.74 -14.81 4.29
C GLY A 634 27.55 -13.52 4.34
N ILE A 635 27.12 -12.50 5.10
CA ILE A 635 27.88 -11.25 5.28
C ILE A 635 28.97 -11.45 6.34
N THR A 636 30.23 -11.31 5.93
CA THR A 636 31.42 -11.63 6.75
C THR A 636 31.65 -10.65 7.89
N THR A 637 31.46 -9.35 7.64
CA THR A 637 31.69 -8.27 8.63
C THR A 637 30.45 -7.39 8.78
N PRO A 638 29.37 -7.90 9.40
CA PRO A 638 28.13 -7.13 9.56
C PRO A 638 28.35 -5.94 10.49
N ARG A 639 27.90 -4.75 10.07
CA ARG A 639 27.87 -3.57 10.92
C ARG A 639 26.68 -3.64 11.87
N LYS A 640 26.78 -2.96 13.01
CA LYS A 640 25.64 -2.74 13.90
C LYS A 640 24.73 -1.69 13.26
N PRO A 641 23.41 -1.92 13.13
CA PRO A 641 22.50 -0.91 12.61
C PRO A 641 22.33 0.27 13.57
N LEU A 642 22.45 0.05 14.90
CA LEU A 642 22.26 1.08 15.92
C LEU A 642 23.57 1.43 16.63
N ARG A 643 23.82 2.74 16.76
CA ARG A 643 24.86 3.32 17.61
C ARG A 643 24.22 4.16 18.72
N GLU A 644 24.47 3.82 19.99
CA GLU A 644 24.03 4.65 21.12
C GLU A 644 24.71 6.02 21.09
N LEU A 645 23.96 7.06 21.46
CA LEU A 645 24.38 8.46 21.37
C LEU A 645 24.61 9.11 22.74
N VAL A 646 24.16 8.45 23.82
CA VAL A 646 24.27 8.95 25.19
C VAL A 646 25.64 8.64 25.81
N THR A 647 26.22 9.62 26.52
CA THR A 647 27.50 9.47 27.23
C THR A 647 27.34 8.79 28.60
N LYS A 648 28.40 8.16 29.11
CA LYS A 648 28.43 7.43 30.39
C LYS A 648 28.00 8.26 31.62
N ALA A 649 28.00 9.60 31.54
CA ALA A 649 27.66 10.48 32.66
C ALA A 649 26.15 10.53 32.95
N ALA A 650 25.29 10.59 31.92
CA ALA A 650 23.83 10.57 32.07
C ALA A 650 23.30 9.25 32.64
N LYS A 651 23.95 8.12 32.31
CA LYS A 651 23.63 6.79 32.86
C LYS A 651 23.89 6.67 34.38
N ILE A 652 24.66 7.58 34.99
CA ILE A 652 25.00 7.54 36.42
C ILE A 652 23.94 8.28 37.27
N GLU A 653 23.31 9.34 36.76
CA GLU A 653 22.25 10.07 37.46
C GLU A 653 20.88 9.36 37.36
N ALA A 654 20.56 8.74 36.23
CA ALA A 654 19.30 7.99 36.03
C ALA A 654 19.16 6.74 36.93
N ARG A 655 20.27 6.16 37.39
CA ARG A 655 20.28 4.94 38.23
C ARG A 655 19.96 5.17 39.71
N ARG A 656 19.56 6.39 40.11
CA ARG A 656 19.36 6.76 41.52
C ARG A 656 17.93 6.64 42.06
N GLY A 657 16.93 6.13 41.33
CA GLY A 657 15.58 6.06 41.93
C GLY A 657 14.45 5.25 41.30
N ASP A 658 14.55 4.67 40.10
CA ASP A 658 13.41 3.96 39.51
C ASP A 658 13.80 2.62 38.85
N GLN A 659 12.90 1.64 38.91
CA GLN A 659 13.06 0.27 38.35
C GLN A 659 12.60 0.19 36.87
N SER A 660 12.21 1.31 36.26
CA SER A 660 11.74 1.38 34.87
C SER A 660 12.87 1.20 33.83
N GLU A 661 12.53 0.66 32.66
CA GLU A 661 13.48 0.48 31.56
C GLU A 661 13.85 1.84 30.95
N TYR A 662 15.12 2.21 31.03
CA TYR A 662 15.59 3.50 30.51
C TYR A 662 15.53 3.55 28.97
N THR A 663 14.89 4.58 28.43
CA THR A 663 14.88 4.89 26.99
C THR A 663 16.11 5.74 26.66
N THR A 664 16.81 5.43 25.58
CA THR A 664 18.00 6.13 25.11
C THR A 664 17.87 6.50 23.63
N ILE A 665 18.57 7.55 23.20
CA ILE A 665 18.67 7.86 21.77
C ILE A 665 19.76 7.00 21.10
N ALA A 666 19.39 6.30 20.03
CA ALA A 666 20.28 5.55 19.15
C ALA A 666 20.20 6.07 17.70
N ALA A 667 21.34 6.20 17.04
CA ALA A 667 21.42 6.47 15.60
C ALA A 667 21.28 5.17 14.82
N TRP A 668 20.18 5.04 14.08
CA TRP A 668 19.98 3.97 13.12
C TRP A 668 20.57 4.35 11.76
N THR A 669 21.57 3.60 11.31
CA THR A 669 22.18 3.77 10.00
C THR A 669 21.64 2.73 9.03
N ILE A 670 21.11 3.19 7.89
CA ILE A 670 20.76 2.32 6.75
C ILE A 670 21.94 2.34 5.79
N ASP A 671 22.81 1.35 5.91
CA ASP A 671 24.08 1.29 5.17
C ASP A 671 23.92 0.68 3.76
N ASP A 672 25.04 0.47 3.06
CA ASP A 672 25.12 -0.07 1.71
C ASP A 672 24.73 -1.56 1.61
N ILE A 673 24.51 -2.25 2.73
CA ILE A 673 23.99 -3.62 2.78
C ILE A 673 22.54 -3.61 3.24
N THR A 674 22.28 -3.05 4.41
CA THR A 674 20.96 -2.98 5.07
C THR A 674 19.96 -2.04 4.38
N MET A 675 20.38 -1.31 3.35
CA MET A 675 19.45 -0.66 2.42
C MET A 675 18.58 -1.65 1.65
N TRP A 676 19.06 -2.88 1.44
CA TRP A 676 18.31 -3.93 0.79
C TRP A 676 17.35 -4.60 1.76
N GLN A 677 16.07 -4.61 1.41
CA GLN A 677 15.05 -5.41 2.10
C GLN A 677 15.08 -6.87 1.65
N GLN A 678 14.48 -7.74 2.46
CA GLN A 678 14.35 -9.18 2.19
C GLN A 678 15.69 -9.94 2.16
N ILE A 679 16.70 -9.42 2.84
CA ILE A 679 17.92 -10.19 3.14
C ILE A 679 17.55 -11.36 4.06
N ASP A 680 16.87 -11.05 5.16
CA ASP A 680 16.38 -12.01 6.15
C ASP A 680 15.18 -11.38 6.87
N ARG A 681 14.13 -12.18 7.14
CA ARG A 681 12.90 -11.70 7.76
C ARG A 681 13.13 -11.09 9.14
N LYS A 682 14.11 -11.58 9.91
CA LYS A 682 14.48 -11.03 11.22
C LYS A 682 14.88 -9.57 11.14
N ILE A 683 15.57 -9.18 10.06
CA ILE A 683 16.01 -7.80 9.82
C ILE A 683 14.81 -6.92 9.49
N ASP A 684 13.97 -7.37 8.54
CA ASP A 684 12.78 -6.63 8.12
C ASP A 684 11.84 -6.34 9.31
N GLU A 685 11.56 -7.34 10.15
CA GLU A 685 10.70 -7.16 11.34
C GLU A 685 11.32 -6.24 12.39
N THR A 686 12.63 -6.34 12.60
CA THR A 686 13.36 -5.43 13.50
C THR A 686 13.29 -3.99 13.01
N PHE A 687 13.45 -3.75 11.71
CA PHE A 687 13.36 -2.42 11.11
C PHE A 687 11.94 -1.88 11.13
N GLU A 688 10.91 -2.72 11.01
CA GLU A 688 9.52 -2.29 11.20
C GLU A 688 9.23 -1.82 12.63
N ILE A 689 9.87 -2.43 13.65
CA ILE A 689 9.84 -1.91 15.01
C ILE A 689 10.52 -0.54 15.10
N PHE A 690 11.72 -0.36 14.51
CA PHE A 690 12.38 0.95 14.49
C PHE A 690 11.49 2.01 13.87
N TRP A 691 10.79 1.66 12.79
CA TRP A 691 9.83 2.53 12.16
C TRP A 691 8.63 2.86 13.04
N ALA A 692 8.15 1.92 13.87
CA ALA A 692 7.08 2.18 14.84
C ALA A 692 7.52 3.21 15.89
N PHE A 693 8.71 3.02 16.48
CA PHE A 693 9.27 3.95 17.47
C PHE A 693 9.55 5.34 16.87
N HIS A 694 10.18 5.41 15.70
CA HIS A 694 10.42 6.67 14.99
C HIS A 694 9.13 7.48 14.76
N ARG A 695 8.01 6.81 14.46
CA ARG A 695 6.74 7.49 14.16
C ARG A 695 6.03 7.95 15.42
N ALA A 696 6.13 7.17 16.50
CA ALA A 696 5.50 7.50 17.77
C ALA A 696 6.21 8.66 18.48
N LEU A 697 7.55 8.69 18.45
CA LEU A 697 8.37 9.53 19.33
C LEU A 697 9.01 10.74 18.63
N ARG A 698 8.42 11.20 17.52
CA ARG A 698 8.92 12.34 16.73
C ARG A 698 8.36 13.70 17.14
N PHE A 699 7.56 13.73 18.20
CA PHE A 699 6.86 14.94 18.64
C PHE A 699 7.36 15.41 19.99
N PRO A 700 7.82 16.67 20.11
CA PRO A 700 8.27 17.22 21.37
C PRO A 700 7.12 17.39 22.39
N ASP A 701 5.89 17.63 21.92
CA ASP A 701 4.78 18.06 22.78
C ASP A 701 3.94 16.90 23.36
N MET A 702 4.33 15.64 23.14
CA MET A 702 3.57 14.47 23.62
C MET A 702 3.98 14.10 25.05
N THR A 703 3.00 13.84 25.91
CA THR A 703 3.25 13.23 27.23
C THR A 703 3.77 11.80 27.07
N ASP A 704 4.43 11.27 28.11
CA ASP A 704 4.93 9.88 28.12
C ASP A 704 3.80 8.86 27.82
N SER A 705 2.60 9.10 28.37
CA SER A 705 1.41 8.28 28.16
C SER A 705 0.93 8.30 26.70
N GLU A 706 0.91 9.48 26.06
CA GLU A 706 0.52 9.61 24.65
C GLU A 706 1.54 8.98 23.72
N SER A 707 2.82 9.17 24.02
CA SER A 707 3.95 8.57 23.30
C SER A 707 3.84 7.04 23.27
N VAL A 708 3.44 6.41 24.38
CA VAL A 708 3.26 4.95 24.39
C VAL A 708 1.92 4.48 23.89
N GLY A 709 0.85 5.24 24.07
CA GLY A 709 -0.36 5.05 23.28
C GLY A 709 -0.06 4.98 21.78
N ALA A 710 0.82 5.87 21.29
CA ALA A 710 1.25 5.90 19.90
C ALA A 710 2.14 4.70 19.50
N VAL A 711 3.13 4.30 20.32
CA VAL A 711 3.93 3.10 20.05
C VAL A 711 3.04 1.86 20.00
N LYS A 712 2.14 1.67 20.98
CA LYS A 712 1.18 0.55 21.03
C LYS A 712 0.29 0.54 19.81
N ALA A 713 -0.23 1.69 19.39
CA ALA A 713 -1.03 1.79 18.18
C ALA A 713 -0.21 1.42 16.93
N HIS A 714 1.03 1.90 16.80
CA HIS A 714 1.89 1.57 15.66
C HIS A 714 2.29 0.10 15.62
N VAL A 715 2.65 -0.48 16.76
CA VAL A 715 2.97 -1.90 16.91
C VAL A 715 1.75 -2.74 16.65
N SER A 716 0.60 -2.43 17.25
CA SER A 716 -0.64 -3.17 17.03
C SER A 716 -1.05 -3.16 15.55
N ARG A 717 -1.04 -1.99 14.89
CA ARG A 717 -1.32 -1.85 13.44
C ARG A 717 -0.42 -2.76 12.57
N LYS A 718 0.76 -3.13 13.07
CA LYS A 718 1.75 -3.93 12.36
C LYS A 718 1.67 -5.41 12.73
N ALA A 719 1.59 -5.70 14.02
CA ALA A 719 1.67 -7.04 14.56
C ALA A 719 0.31 -7.74 14.65
N ILE A 720 -0.79 -6.99 14.86
CA ILE A 720 -2.15 -7.51 14.82
C ILE A 720 -2.70 -7.33 13.40
N ARG A 721 -2.87 -8.43 12.66
CA ARG A 721 -3.87 -8.47 11.59
C ARG A 721 -5.15 -9.05 12.20
N SER A 722 -6.32 -8.53 11.79
CA SER A 722 -7.56 -9.30 11.94
C SER A 722 -7.30 -10.67 11.32
N ASP A 723 -7.77 -11.74 11.99
CA ASP A 723 -7.59 -13.11 11.53
C ASP A 723 -7.86 -13.16 10.03
N ARG A 724 -6.84 -13.52 9.26
CA ARG A 724 -6.88 -13.32 7.81
C ARG A 724 -7.92 -14.25 7.22
N SER A 725 -8.59 -13.75 6.21
CA SER A 725 -9.60 -14.42 5.42
C SER A 725 -9.03 -15.49 4.49
N ASP A 726 -8.58 -16.59 5.07
CA ASP A 726 -7.91 -17.66 4.34
C ASP A 726 -8.93 -18.63 3.71
N GLY A 727 -10.10 -18.75 4.35
CA GLY A 727 -11.31 -19.30 3.76
C GLY A 727 -12.11 -18.28 2.95
N GLU A 728 -12.77 -18.74 1.88
CA GLU A 728 -13.80 -17.95 1.19
C GLU A 728 -14.87 -17.43 2.17
N ALA A 729 -15.20 -18.19 3.21
CA ALA A 729 -16.13 -17.78 4.27
C ALA A 729 -15.60 -16.60 5.11
N GLU A 730 -14.36 -16.67 5.59
CA GLU A 730 -13.74 -15.63 6.43
C GLU A 730 -13.52 -14.32 5.64
N GLU A 731 -13.25 -14.42 4.32
CA GLU A 731 -13.17 -13.26 3.39
C GLU A 731 -14.48 -12.52 3.32
N LEU A 732 -15.57 -13.28 3.17
CA LEU A 732 -16.90 -12.74 3.09
C LEU A 732 -17.36 -12.17 4.44
N GLU A 733 -17.02 -12.83 5.56
CA GLU A 733 -17.28 -12.32 6.92
C GLU A 733 -16.55 -10.99 7.17
N SER A 734 -15.24 -10.95 6.90
CA SER A 734 -14.42 -9.73 7.01
C SER A 734 -14.96 -8.59 6.14
N PHE A 735 -15.45 -8.91 4.94
CA PHE A 735 -16.10 -7.94 4.08
C PHE A 735 -17.41 -7.42 4.70
N VAL A 736 -18.26 -8.29 5.24
CA VAL A 736 -19.52 -7.89 5.88
C VAL A 736 -19.23 -6.94 7.03
N GLU A 737 -18.28 -7.28 7.92
CA GLU A 737 -17.85 -6.41 9.02
C GLU A 737 -17.35 -5.05 8.51
N TRP A 738 -16.43 -5.04 7.54
CA TRP A 738 -15.88 -3.83 6.94
C TRP A 738 -16.97 -2.95 6.32
N SER A 739 -17.93 -3.58 5.65
CA SER A 739 -18.99 -2.91 4.92
C SER A 739 -20.06 -2.31 5.85
N ASN A 740 -20.17 -2.83 7.08
CA ASN A 740 -21.09 -2.36 8.13
C ASN A 740 -20.46 -1.33 9.09
N LYS A 741 -19.22 -0.91 8.84
CA LYS A 741 -18.60 0.15 9.61
C LYS A 741 -19.27 1.49 9.32
N VAL A 742 -19.86 2.07 10.36
CA VAL A 742 -20.28 3.46 10.36
C VAL A 742 -19.02 4.33 10.24
N PRO A 743 -19.00 5.37 9.38
CA PRO A 743 -17.89 6.29 9.21
C PRO A 743 -17.78 7.21 10.44
N LEU A 744 -17.32 6.63 11.55
CA LEU A 744 -17.05 7.22 12.88
C LEU A 744 -18.17 8.06 13.49
N VAL A 745 -18.60 7.65 14.69
CA VAL A 745 -19.57 8.34 15.54
C VAL A 745 -18.84 8.86 16.77
N VAL A 746 -18.12 9.98 16.63
CA VAL A 746 -17.55 10.68 17.77
C VAL A 746 -17.85 12.17 17.61
N TRP A 747 -18.12 12.83 18.73
CA TRP A 747 -18.28 14.28 18.93
C TRP A 747 -17.03 15.09 18.51
N SER A 748 -16.06 14.48 17.86
CA SER A 748 -14.87 15.11 17.31
C SER A 748 -15.13 15.53 15.87
N TYR A 749 -15.25 16.84 15.71
CA TYR A 749 -15.13 17.63 14.48
C TYR A 749 -14.74 16.84 13.22
N TYR A 750 -15.72 16.48 12.39
CA TYR A 750 -15.44 16.19 10.98
C TYR A 750 -14.96 17.51 10.34
N GLY A 751 -13.77 17.51 9.77
CA GLY A 751 -13.27 18.59 8.94
C GLY A 751 -12.15 19.45 9.54
N VAL A 752 -11.35 19.99 8.63
CA VAL A 752 -10.12 20.78 8.79
C VAL A 752 -10.34 22.17 9.46
N MET A 753 -11.44 22.39 10.18
CA MET A 753 -11.81 23.74 10.64
C MET A 753 -12.32 23.87 12.08
N GLY A 754 -12.42 22.80 12.88
CA GLY A 754 -12.87 22.93 14.28
C GLY A 754 -14.25 23.61 14.44
N ARG A 755 -15.07 23.68 13.37
CA ARG A 755 -16.37 24.37 13.32
C ARG A 755 -17.56 23.40 13.40
N GLY A 756 -17.44 22.38 14.23
CA GLY A 756 -18.52 21.49 14.67
C GLY A 756 -19.43 20.96 13.57
N TRP A 757 -18.89 20.29 12.53
CA TRP A 757 -19.76 19.47 11.68
C TRP A 757 -19.88 18.07 12.30
N THR A 758 -20.96 17.86 13.04
CA THR A 758 -21.31 16.57 13.64
C THR A 758 -22.79 16.30 13.37
N HIS A 759 -23.07 15.49 12.35
CA HIS A 759 -24.00 14.36 12.35
C HIS A 759 -24.58 14.09 10.95
N GLU A 760 -24.89 12.81 10.74
CA GLU A 760 -25.65 12.28 9.62
C GLU A 760 -27.14 12.68 9.63
N THR A 761 -27.55 13.62 10.50
CA THR A 761 -28.94 14.01 10.68
C THR A 761 -29.39 14.99 9.59
N ASP A 762 -30.35 14.55 8.79
CA ASP A 762 -31.09 15.30 7.75
C ASP A 762 -31.94 16.47 8.30
N SER A 763 -31.61 17.08 9.44
CA SER A 763 -32.35 18.24 9.93
C SER A 763 -31.86 19.51 9.25
N ASP A 764 -32.44 19.81 8.09
CA ASP A 764 -32.58 21.16 7.53
C ASP A 764 -33.42 22.06 8.47
N MET A 765 -33.07 22.12 9.76
CA MET A 765 -33.55 23.16 10.66
C MET A 765 -32.51 24.28 10.62
N GLU A 766 -32.42 24.93 9.46
CA GLU A 766 -32.01 26.33 9.42
C GLU A 766 -33.09 27.10 10.18
N THR A 767 -32.84 27.42 11.45
CA THR A 767 -33.43 28.64 12.01
C THR A 767 -32.67 29.78 11.37
N ASP A 768 -33.34 30.47 10.45
CA ASP A 768 -32.99 31.79 9.93
C ASP A 768 -33.01 32.81 11.08
N GLU A 769 -32.02 32.75 11.99
CA GLU A 769 -31.78 33.84 12.93
C GLU A 769 -30.37 34.37 12.72
N ASP A 770 -30.35 35.59 12.16
CA ASP A 770 -29.22 36.50 12.09
C ASP A 770 -28.67 36.76 13.50
N ASP A 771 -27.66 36.01 13.93
CA ASP A 771 -26.80 36.40 15.06
C ASP A 771 -25.42 36.83 14.53
N GLU A 772 -25.43 37.90 13.74
CA GLU A 772 -24.31 38.85 13.71
C GLU A 772 -24.34 39.65 15.02
N ASP A 773 -23.89 39.07 16.16
CA ASP A 773 -23.36 39.83 17.32
C ASP A 773 -23.05 38.91 18.51
N SER A 774 -21.89 38.25 18.52
CA SER A 774 -21.27 37.76 19.77
C SER A 774 -19.83 37.24 19.56
N PHE A 775 -18.94 38.01 18.95
CA PHE A 775 -17.50 37.75 19.11
C PHE A 775 -16.73 39.07 19.15
N ASN A 776 -17.00 39.85 20.20
CA ASN A 776 -16.08 40.88 20.64
C ASN A 776 -16.11 40.94 22.17
N ARG A 777 -15.31 40.11 22.84
CA ARG A 777 -14.80 40.41 24.17
C ARG A 777 -13.34 40.03 24.25
N ASP A 778 -12.56 41.09 24.38
CA ASP A 778 -11.14 41.16 24.58
C ASP A 778 -10.64 40.23 25.70
N TYR A 779 -9.41 39.77 25.47
CA TYR A 779 -8.48 39.39 26.52
C TYR A 779 -8.25 40.59 27.44
N SER A 780 -8.53 40.43 28.73
CA SER A 780 -7.85 41.19 29.77
C SER A 780 -7.46 40.24 30.89
N ASP A 781 -6.15 40.13 31.11
CA ASP A 781 -5.54 39.72 32.36
C ASP A 781 -6.23 40.39 33.56
N ASP A 782 -6.38 39.65 34.66
CA ASP A 782 -6.08 40.18 36.00
C ASP A 782 -6.02 39.04 37.03
N GLU A 783 -5.02 39.18 37.89
CA GLU A 783 -4.62 38.33 39.01
C GLU A 783 -5.63 38.34 40.18
N ASP A 784 -5.36 37.43 41.13
CA ASP A 784 -5.71 37.44 42.55
C ASP A 784 -7.10 36.94 43.01
N GLY A 785 -7.08 36.03 43.99
CA GLY A 785 -8.20 35.86 44.93
C GLY A 785 -8.35 34.51 45.64
N TYR A 786 -7.77 34.40 46.83
CA TYR A 786 -7.90 33.32 47.82
C TYR A 786 -9.34 32.97 48.31
N GLY A 787 -9.50 31.70 48.73
CA GLY A 787 -10.47 31.22 49.75
C GLY A 787 -11.61 30.33 49.19
N GLY A 788 -12.00 29.16 49.72
CA GLY A 788 -11.79 28.49 51.01
C GLY A 788 -13.14 27.91 51.49
N TYR A 789 -13.17 26.61 51.86
CA TYR A 789 -14.28 25.81 52.44
C TYR A 789 -15.42 25.39 51.48
N GLY A 790 -15.98 24.18 51.51
CA GLY A 790 -15.88 23.07 52.46
C GLY A 790 -16.61 21.82 51.93
N SER A 791 -16.36 20.72 52.63
CA SER A 791 -16.87 19.36 52.46
C SER A 791 -18.37 19.20 52.14
N GLU A 792 -18.72 18.23 51.30
CA GLU A 792 -19.61 17.14 51.72
C GLU A 792 -19.55 15.92 50.79
N SER A 793 -19.45 14.77 51.44
CA SER A 793 -19.40 13.41 50.92
C SER A 793 -20.78 12.89 50.53
N SER A 794 -20.89 12.20 49.40
CA SER A 794 -21.74 11.01 49.31
C SER A 794 -21.31 10.14 48.12
N GLY A 795 -20.81 8.96 48.43
CA GLY A 795 -20.43 7.96 47.43
C GLY A 795 -21.63 7.11 47.00
N TRP A 796 -21.55 6.55 45.80
CA TRP A 796 -22.20 5.29 45.46
C TRP A 796 -21.30 4.45 44.55
N THR A 797 -21.14 3.21 45.00
CA THR A 797 -20.30 2.11 44.52
C THR A 797 -20.73 1.54 43.16
N MET A 798 -19.76 1.32 42.28
CA MET A 798 -19.84 0.39 41.15
C MET A 798 -19.66 -1.06 41.62
N ARG A 799 -20.47 -1.98 41.10
CA ARG A 799 -20.17 -3.42 41.03
C ARG A 799 -20.74 -4.01 39.74
N TRP A 800 -19.79 -4.47 38.91
CA TRP A 800 -19.83 -5.45 37.80
C TRP A 800 -20.58 -5.09 36.52
#